data_AF-A0A5B8IUQ0-F1
#
_entry.id   AF-A0A5B8IUQ0-F1
#
_cell.length_a   1.000
_cell.length_b   1.000
_cell.length_c   1.000
_cell.angle_alpha   90.00
_cell.angle_beta   90.00
_cell.angle_gamma   90.00
#
_symmetry.space_group_name_H-M   'P 1'
#
loop_
_entity.id
_entity.type
_entity.pdbx_description
1 polymer ?
#
loop_
_entity_poly.entity_id
_entity_poly.type
_entity_poly.pdbx_seq_one_letter_code
_entity_poly.pdbx_strand_id
1 'polypeptide(L)'
;MDSYSQVWPDGYMTSLWNYGALRQPRNIPFMGYELTGDFFFAFVVGAGIIIFFAFRRFNERSFDPASFDYRVLRELAPMELRGGDLMRRAYARYAGALLVIYVALTLFGRLILQTLNSLPAAGLQVDVSSLDFNSPQWPLLISFGMVGFLPMLKPVEVVEGRLRSWAHKSAGIPIKIADRTNKLKKGLDELSGQAPGIENAPAWLEKLAHGPEQQRAFRTRFQLQQLLDWSKDERTYWPNATVRSTLRRLEQEEAGEAFIALQDFEDLLAQDYSKPPKSDEDANSGMADEDRLVLHRKRLERNWNDITARMEKLRDELASILVVYAERDRAYSQIESRELRRLIRDAFADDFMDEGPEYWILTAMIPVAAVYALGVTTGIHALLGNVDKTTLTVTLTTILETARTAIQFCFPLFVAMGVRHYMLENDEWKRIDLRHFDRDMMQQLVRVGAIGVLSAAILLALLAMFWAALISSTEQRFREIYLSGPYPFLTYFVSQALISVIQVVMVVIAVDAKMVRKHRSRMRLIGFGIANALFIVFAWAAHLGIWIGFGFCNGASGIFQFLGNLAMSGPGSACFSIYGGIDFFVYAFLALGSAWFLIPPYAPKEEPPDERAQLPQTRPEPIPFRPRAQKTAMLALLAFGLLAATPGLAQETGDREVVRVGFRADAEPFAYLQGSSGQQRFRGYMVDLCYRLFSSDRYVVDAVEVTAENRFNAFETPPRAPFIDLLCDPVTLRFSAEDGRNLGVFSPIVFVSGVSYLRRQPQGPGGDVMLGYVRGSTAIETAQRACESDLFKVKPTAGTEDGCNDETPSNCYQDVTYSIDQTEEGYSRNRYFFCEFSSHTETIKWFCSGEYRSYSYPYGIAHPYGIERAYFGDRDIIIGKLEAWLAEDNSCSGVERKFDSYTYEPYALVIKKDKPDLIRFVQRRVYEVFSNRSEAVALFTTHFQGKKMSQALASLFLLNAVEQEDRFQRSDPEE
;
A
#
# COMPACT_ATOMS: atom_id res chain seq x y z
N MET A 1 1.61 13.99 -28.64
CA MET A 1 2.26 12.65 -28.74
C MET A 1 1.23 11.55 -28.97
N ASP A 2 -0.07 11.86 -28.94
CA ASP A 2 -1.15 10.90 -28.66
C ASP A 2 -1.58 10.06 -29.86
N SER A 3 -1.11 10.39 -31.07
CA SER A 3 -1.31 9.57 -32.28
C SER A 3 -0.38 8.34 -32.33
N TYR A 4 0.79 8.37 -31.67
CA TYR A 4 1.79 7.30 -31.82
C TYR A 4 1.39 5.99 -31.12
N SER A 5 0.62 6.03 -30.02
CA SER A 5 0.17 4.84 -29.28
C SER A 5 -0.78 3.94 -30.07
N GLN A 6 -1.40 4.46 -31.13
CA GLN A 6 -2.30 3.68 -31.99
C GLN A 6 -1.56 2.87 -33.07
N VAL A 7 -0.36 3.31 -33.49
CA VAL A 7 0.41 2.66 -34.57
C VAL A 7 1.52 1.74 -34.02
N TRP A 8 2.15 2.15 -32.93
CA TRP A 8 3.21 1.38 -32.27
C TRP A 8 2.61 0.34 -31.30
N PRO A 9 3.27 -0.83 -31.10
CA PRO A 9 2.87 -1.78 -30.08
C PRO A 9 3.12 -1.23 -28.67
N ASP A 10 2.23 -1.57 -27.74
CA ASP A 10 2.24 -1.04 -26.38
C ASP A 10 3.48 -1.53 -25.59
N GLY A 11 4.09 -0.64 -24.81
CA GLY A 11 5.35 -0.91 -24.09
C GLY A 11 6.63 -0.88 -24.94
N TYR A 12 6.55 -0.53 -26.23
CA TYR A 12 7.73 -0.43 -27.09
C TYR A 12 8.54 0.87 -26.89
N MET A 13 9.86 0.81 -27.02
CA MET A 13 10.75 1.95 -26.81
C MET A 13 10.67 2.94 -27.98
N THR A 14 10.55 4.23 -27.68
CA THR A 14 10.46 5.31 -28.67
C THR A 14 11.82 5.86 -29.11
N SER A 15 12.92 5.39 -28.54
CA SER A 15 14.31 5.73 -28.85
C SER A 15 15.20 4.50 -28.66
N LEU A 16 16.26 4.34 -29.49
CA LEU A 16 17.29 3.28 -29.27
C LEU A 16 17.97 3.43 -27.90
N TRP A 17 18.13 4.68 -27.46
CA TRP A 17 18.53 4.99 -26.11
C TRP A 17 17.40 4.71 -25.14
N ASN A 18 17.60 3.72 -24.28
CA ASN A 18 16.79 3.59 -23.08
C ASN A 18 17.19 4.68 -22.07
N TYR A 19 16.74 5.91 -22.30
CA TYR A 19 16.90 7.02 -21.37
C TYR A 19 16.30 6.68 -19.98
N GLY A 20 15.33 5.77 -19.92
CA GLY A 20 14.80 5.17 -18.69
C GLY A 20 15.70 4.11 -18.03
N ALA A 21 16.70 3.55 -18.71
CA ALA A 21 17.76 2.74 -18.09
C ALA A 21 18.89 3.63 -17.53
N LEU A 22 19.18 4.76 -18.20
CA LEU A 22 20.10 5.79 -17.71
C LEU A 22 19.48 6.65 -16.59
N ARG A 23 18.14 6.71 -16.52
CA ARG A 23 17.34 7.26 -15.44
C ARG A 23 16.26 6.24 -15.05
N GLN A 24 16.63 5.21 -14.27
CA GLN A 24 15.64 4.41 -13.53
C GLN A 24 15.38 5.07 -12.17
N PRO A 25 14.40 5.99 -12.00
CA PRO A 25 13.76 6.08 -10.71
C PRO A 25 13.07 4.72 -10.50
N ARG A 26 13.72 3.82 -9.76
CA ARG A 26 13.08 2.61 -9.25
C ARG A 26 12.00 3.05 -8.28
N ASN A 27 10.81 3.31 -8.79
CA ASN A 27 9.63 3.50 -7.96
C ASN A 27 9.47 2.26 -7.08
N ILE A 28 9.18 2.48 -5.80
CA ILE A 28 9.16 1.43 -4.80
C ILE A 28 8.09 0.40 -5.19
N PRO A 29 8.47 -0.83 -5.57
CA PRO A 29 7.51 -1.78 -6.08
C PRO A 29 6.73 -2.38 -4.91
N PHE A 30 5.49 -1.94 -4.73
CA PHE A 30 4.63 -2.44 -3.67
C PHE A 30 3.80 -3.62 -4.21
N MET A 31 4.37 -4.83 -4.18
CA MET A 31 3.79 -6.06 -4.79
C MET A 31 3.37 -5.93 -6.27
N GLY A 32 4.01 -5.03 -7.04
CA GLY A 32 3.64 -4.74 -8.43
C GLY A 32 2.63 -3.62 -8.62
N TYR A 33 2.26 -2.89 -7.57
CA TYR A 33 1.46 -1.67 -7.67
C TYR A 33 2.34 -0.43 -7.85
N GLU A 34 1.97 0.43 -8.79
CA GLU A 34 2.52 1.79 -8.90
C GLU A 34 1.72 2.73 -7.99
N LEU A 35 2.34 3.17 -6.89
CA LEU A 35 1.77 4.18 -6.00
C LEU A 35 1.83 5.56 -6.69
N THR A 36 0.80 5.89 -7.47
CA THR A 36 0.66 7.18 -8.13
C THR A 36 0.48 8.32 -7.10
N GLY A 37 0.84 9.54 -7.49
CA GLY A 37 0.66 10.72 -6.64
C GLY A 37 -0.79 10.92 -6.20
N ASP A 38 -1.75 10.62 -7.08
CA ASP A 38 -3.18 10.74 -6.82
C ASP A 38 -3.66 9.72 -5.77
N PHE A 39 -3.15 8.47 -5.81
CA PHE A 39 -3.42 7.47 -4.79
C PHE A 39 -2.92 7.92 -3.42
N PHE A 40 -1.68 8.45 -3.34
CA PHE A 40 -1.12 8.96 -2.09
C PHE A 40 -1.91 10.17 -1.55
N PHE A 41 -2.32 11.09 -2.41
CA PHE A 41 -3.16 12.22 -2.03
C PHE A 41 -4.51 11.76 -1.47
N ALA A 42 -5.20 10.85 -2.16
CA ALA A 42 -6.46 10.26 -1.71
C ALA A 42 -6.33 9.53 -0.36
N PHE A 43 -5.22 8.81 -0.14
CA PHE A 43 -4.90 8.16 1.13
C PHE A 43 -4.71 9.15 2.28
N VAL A 44 -3.98 10.26 2.06
CA VAL A 44 -3.81 11.31 3.08
C VAL A 44 -5.14 12.01 3.39
N VAL A 45 -5.96 12.29 2.38
CA VAL A 45 -7.32 12.87 2.57
C VAL A 45 -8.21 11.91 3.36
N GLY A 46 -8.22 10.61 3.03
CA GLY A 46 -8.98 9.59 3.75
C GLY A 46 -8.55 9.43 5.22
N ALA A 47 -7.25 9.50 5.51
CA ALA A 47 -6.74 9.55 6.88
C ALA A 47 -7.24 10.81 7.63
N GLY A 48 -7.27 11.96 6.98
CA GLY A 48 -7.82 13.21 7.53
C GLY A 48 -9.31 13.11 7.86
N ILE A 49 -10.11 12.50 6.98
CA ILE A 49 -11.54 12.21 7.19
C ILE A 49 -11.73 11.34 8.44
N ILE A 50 -10.95 10.25 8.57
CA ILE A 50 -11.04 9.36 9.74
C ILE A 50 -10.74 10.12 11.03
N ILE A 51 -9.66 10.90 11.08
CA ILE A 51 -9.34 11.71 12.27
C ILE A 51 -10.51 12.65 12.59
N PHE A 52 -10.94 13.49 11.66
CA PHE A 52 -11.95 14.51 11.93
C PHE A 52 -13.28 13.92 12.45
N PHE A 53 -13.79 12.86 11.80
CA PHE A 53 -15.09 12.30 12.17
C PHE A 53 -15.04 11.27 13.31
N ALA A 54 -13.90 10.61 13.56
CA ALA A 54 -13.74 9.71 14.71
C ALA A 54 -13.99 10.42 16.05
N PHE A 55 -13.75 11.73 16.14
CA PHE A 55 -14.00 12.52 17.35
C PHE A 55 -15.46 12.47 17.81
N ARG A 56 -16.41 12.63 16.88
CA ARG A 56 -17.86 12.58 17.19
C ARG A 56 -18.23 11.22 17.80
N ARG A 57 -17.70 10.15 17.22
CA ARG A 57 -17.98 8.76 17.59
C ARG A 57 -17.29 8.31 18.86
N PHE A 58 -16.11 8.86 19.15
CA PHE A 58 -15.42 8.69 20.43
C PHE A 58 -16.21 9.30 21.58
N ASN A 59 -16.86 10.46 21.39
CA ASN A 59 -17.66 11.12 22.43
C ASN A 59 -19.04 10.45 22.71
N GLU A 60 -19.38 9.37 22.02
CA GLU A 60 -20.55 8.55 22.35
C GLU A 60 -20.25 7.59 23.51
N ARG A 61 -21.26 7.30 24.34
CA ARG A 61 -21.11 6.43 25.51
C ARG A 61 -20.76 4.99 25.10
N SER A 62 -19.91 4.34 25.90
CA SER A 62 -19.45 2.95 25.69
C SER A 62 -19.61 2.05 26.93
N PHE A 63 -20.40 2.52 27.89
CA PHE A 63 -20.75 1.85 29.13
C PHE A 63 -22.26 2.05 29.36
N ASP A 64 -22.89 1.13 30.07
CA ASP A 64 -24.29 1.25 30.45
C ASP A 64 -24.43 2.32 31.55
N PRO A 65 -25.19 3.42 31.33
CA PRO A 65 -25.42 4.41 32.37
C PRO A 65 -26.24 3.85 33.55
N ALA A 66 -26.99 2.76 33.37
CA ALA A 66 -27.80 2.17 34.44
C ALA A 66 -26.99 1.33 35.45
N SER A 67 -25.74 0.95 35.14
CA SER A 67 -24.91 0.13 36.03
C SER A 67 -24.13 0.93 37.09
N PHE A 68 -24.41 2.23 37.26
CA PHE A 68 -23.73 3.11 38.21
C PHE A 68 -24.75 4.01 38.94
N ASP A 69 -24.64 4.08 40.26
CA ASP A 69 -25.60 4.81 41.09
C ASP A 69 -25.54 6.34 40.87
N TYR A 70 -24.37 6.87 40.52
CA TYR A 70 -24.12 8.32 40.39
C TYR A 70 -24.79 8.95 39.15
N ARG A 71 -25.62 9.98 39.35
CA ARG A 71 -26.29 10.80 38.31
C ARG A 71 -25.28 11.51 37.41
N VAL A 72 -24.13 11.91 37.95
CA VAL A 72 -23.01 12.52 37.23
C VAL A 72 -22.53 11.64 36.06
N LEU A 73 -22.47 10.32 36.23
CA LEU A 73 -22.09 9.37 35.17
C LEU A 73 -23.21 9.13 34.14
N ARG A 74 -24.45 9.54 34.44
CA ARG A 74 -25.65 9.34 33.62
C ARG A 74 -25.99 10.56 32.76
N GLU A 75 -25.69 11.78 33.22
CA GLU A 75 -25.98 13.01 32.47
C GLU A 75 -24.82 13.49 31.59
N LEU A 76 -23.56 13.39 32.03
CA LEU A 76 -22.42 13.95 31.31
C LEU A 76 -21.99 13.13 30.09
N ALA A 77 -21.33 13.79 29.13
CA ALA A 77 -20.63 13.11 28.04
C ALA A 77 -19.28 12.53 28.54
N PRO A 78 -18.72 11.47 27.92
CA PRO A 78 -17.42 10.92 28.29
C PRO A 78 -16.31 11.97 28.38
N MET A 79 -16.31 12.97 27.48
CA MET A 79 -15.34 14.07 27.51
C MET A 79 -15.48 15.03 28.69
N GLU A 80 -16.64 15.09 29.33
CA GLU A 80 -16.91 16.01 30.44
C GLU A 80 -16.58 15.39 31.81
N LEU A 81 -16.23 14.09 31.83
CA LEU A 81 -15.95 13.29 33.03
C LEU A 81 -14.47 13.30 33.48
N ARG A 82 -13.51 13.63 32.60
CA ARG A 82 -12.07 13.71 32.96
C ARG A 82 -11.37 14.92 32.32
N GLY A 83 -10.18 15.23 32.82
CA GLY A 83 -9.33 16.29 32.29
C GLY A 83 -8.97 16.12 30.80
N GLY A 84 -8.95 17.25 30.08
CA GLY A 84 -8.80 17.27 28.62
C GLY A 84 -7.51 16.66 28.08
N ASP A 85 -6.43 16.62 28.86
CA ASP A 85 -5.17 15.98 28.44
C ASP A 85 -5.29 14.46 28.37
N LEU A 86 -5.87 13.83 29.40
CA LEU A 86 -6.11 12.39 29.42
C LEU A 86 -7.06 11.99 28.28
N MET A 87 -8.11 12.77 28.07
CA MET A 87 -9.11 12.45 27.06
C MET A 87 -8.58 12.68 25.64
N ARG A 88 -7.71 13.68 25.41
CA ARG A 88 -6.97 13.83 24.14
C ARG A 88 -6.04 12.64 23.88
N ARG A 89 -5.36 12.09 24.90
CA ARG A 89 -4.53 10.88 24.74
C ARG A 89 -5.38 9.65 24.40
N ALA A 90 -6.50 9.45 25.08
CA ALA A 90 -7.41 8.32 24.81
C ALA A 90 -8.06 8.41 23.42
N TYR A 91 -8.47 9.61 23.00
CA TYR A 91 -8.91 9.87 21.64
C TYR A 91 -7.80 9.58 20.61
N ALA A 92 -6.55 10.01 20.86
CA ALA A 92 -5.42 9.72 19.98
C ALA A 92 -5.14 8.20 19.85
N ARG A 93 -5.31 7.43 20.93
CA ARG A 93 -5.22 5.96 20.90
C ARG A 93 -6.35 5.34 20.04
N TYR A 94 -7.59 5.83 20.18
CA TYR A 94 -8.75 5.38 19.40
C TYR A 94 -8.61 5.71 17.90
N ALA A 95 -8.31 6.97 17.57
CA ALA A 95 -8.09 7.41 16.20
C ALA A 95 -6.87 6.71 15.57
N GLY A 96 -5.79 6.51 16.33
CA GLY A 96 -4.62 5.74 15.90
C GLY A 96 -4.95 4.29 15.54
N ALA A 97 -5.78 3.61 16.34
CA ALA A 97 -6.23 2.25 16.02
C ALA A 97 -7.12 2.19 14.76
N LEU A 98 -8.01 3.17 14.57
CA LEU A 98 -8.78 3.30 13.32
C LEU A 98 -7.87 3.54 12.11
N LEU A 99 -6.84 4.39 12.24
CA LEU A 99 -5.85 4.62 11.20
C LEU A 99 -5.03 3.36 10.88
N VAL A 100 -4.66 2.54 11.86
CA VAL A 100 -3.97 1.25 11.59
C VAL A 100 -4.86 0.31 10.77
N ILE A 101 -6.15 0.20 11.11
CA ILE A 101 -7.11 -0.59 10.33
C ILE A 101 -7.28 -0.03 8.91
N TYR A 102 -7.33 1.31 8.77
CA TYR A 102 -7.38 1.99 7.49
C TYR A 102 -6.15 1.69 6.61
N VAL A 103 -4.94 1.85 7.14
CA VAL A 103 -3.70 1.53 6.42
C VAL A 103 -3.66 0.06 6.02
N ALA A 104 -4.07 -0.85 6.90
CA ALA A 104 -4.15 -2.27 6.58
C ALA A 104 -5.13 -2.56 5.43
N LEU A 105 -6.34 -2.00 5.46
CA LEU A 105 -7.36 -2.21 4.41
C LEU A 105 -7.02 -1.53 3.08
N THR A 106 -6.40 -0.35 3.10
CA THR A 106 -5.99 0.36 1.88
C THR A 106 -4.86 -0.37 1.17
N LEU A 107 -3.79 -0.74 1.88
CA LEU A 107 -2.59 -1.33 1.29
C LEU A 107 -2.67 -2.84 1.09
N PHE A 108 -3.36 -3.58 1.97
CA PHE A 108 -3.50 -5.04 1.87
C PHE A 108 -4.92 -5.47 1.51
N GLY A 109 -5.80 -4.55 1.11
CA GLY A 109 -7.22 -4.80 0.84
C GLY A 109 -7.48 -6.00 -0.07
N ARG A 110 -6.76 -6.11 -1.18
CA ARG A 110 -6.86 -7.25 -2.11
C ARG A 110 -6.48 -8.58 -1.44
N LEU A 111 -5.35 -8.61 -0.72
CA LEU A 111 -4.88 -9.81 -0.01
C LEU A 111 -5.86 -10.22 1.09
N ILE A 112 -6.38 -9.24 1.84
CA ILE A 112 -7.37 -9.46 2.91
C ILE A 112 -8.67 -10.02 2.31
N LEU A 113 -9.21 -9.42 1.25
CA LEU A 113 -10.44 -9.88 0.60
C LEU A 113 -10.29 -11.25 -0.08
N GLN A 114 -9.14 -11.53 -0.73
CA GLN A 114 -8.82 -12.85 -1.26
C GLN A 114 -8.76 -13.90 -0.14
N THR A 115 -8.13 -13.58 0.99
CA THR A 115 -8.05 -14.48 2.14
C THR A 115 -9.42 -14.70 2.77
N LEU A 116 -10.24 -13.65 2.92
CA LEU A 116 -11.61 -13.76 3.43
C LEU A 116 -12.50 -14.60 2.51
N ASN A 117 -12.41 -14.44 1.19
CA ASN A 117 -13.13 -15.28 0.22
C ASN A 117 -12.69 -16.76 0.27
N SER A 118 -11.47 -17.06 0.74
CA SER A 118 -11.00 -18.44 0.96
C SER A 118 -11.46 -19.06 2.29
N LEU A 119 -12.00 -18.27 3.21
CA LEU A 119 -12.51 -18.72 4.51
C LEU A 119 -14.03 -18.92 4.44
N PRO A 120 -14.58 -20.15 4.59
CA PRO A 120 -16.01 -20.44 4.42
C PRO A 120 -16.91 -19.91 5.56
N ALA A 121 -16.46 -18.90 6.31
CA ALA A 121 -17.08 -18.44 7.56
C ALA A 121 -17.91 -17.14 7.43
N ALA A 122 -17.88 -16.46 6.28
CA ALA A 122 -18.66 -15.24 6.03
C ALA A 122 -19.34 -15.29 4.66
N GLY A 123 -20.68 -15.21 4.65
CA GLY A 123 -21.50 -15.20 3.43
C GLY A 123 -21.44 -13.89 2.61
N LEU A 124 -20.29 -13.21 2.63
CA LEU A 124 -20.01 -12.00 1.87
C LEU A 124 -19.00 -12.34 0.76
N GLN A 125 -19.48 -12.98 -0.31
CA GLN A 125 -18.69 -13.15 -1.53
C GLN A 125 -18.59 -11.80 -2.24
N VAL A 126 -17.47 -11.10 -2.04
CA VAL A 126 -17.17 -9.86 -2.78
C VAL A 126 -16.35 -10.22 -4.00
N ASP A 127 -16.79 -9.81 -5.18
CA ASP A 127 -16.05 -10.05 -6.42
C ASP A 127 -14.81 -9.13 -6.52
N VAL A 128 -13.68 -9.69 -6.10
CA VAL A 128 -12.36 -9.04 -6.11
C VAL A 128 -11.87 -8.71 -7.53
N SER A 129 -12.44 -9.32 -8.58
CA SER A 129 -12.07 -9.00 -9.97
C SER A 129 -12.69 -7.70 -10.47
N SER A 130 -13.78 -7.24 -9.85
CA SER A 130 -14.50 -6.01 -10.22
C SER A 130 -13.96 -4.73 -9.54
N LEU A 131 -13.09 -4.87 -8.53
CA LEU A 131 -12.58 -3.78 -7.71
C LEU A 131 -11.18 -3.33 -8.17
N ASP A 132 -11.06 -2.08 -8.61
CA ASP A 132 -9.76 -1.46 -8.88
C ASP A 132 -9.12 -0.90 -7.61
N PHE A 133 -8.27 -1.72 -6.99
CA PHE A 133 -7.48 -1.40 -5.80
C PHE A 133 -6.41 -0.31 -6.04
N ASN A 134 -6.08 -0.01 -7.31
CA ASN A 134 -5.06 0.98 -7.67
C ASN A 134 -5.66 2.37 -7.85
N SER A 135 -6.99 2.45 -8.00
CA SER A 135 -7.70 3.71 -8.16
C SER A 135 -7.55 4.60 -6.91
N PRO A 136 -7.43 5.94 -7.07
CA PRO A 136 -7.53 6.88 -5.96
C PRO A 136 -8.89 6.83 -5.23
N GLN A 137 -9.88 6.15 -5.80
CA GLN A 137 -11.19 5.95 -5.18
C GLN A 137 -11.14 4.94 -4.02
N TRP A 138 -10.26 3.95 -4.08
CA TRP A 138 -10.18 2.88 -3.07
C TRP A 138 -9.84 3.39 -1.65
N PRO A 139 -8.82 4.25 -1.43
CA PRO A 139 -8.56 4.83 -0.11
C PRO A 139 -9.70 5.72 0.40
N LEU A 140 -10.42 6.41 -0.47
CA LEU A 140 -11.56 7.23 -0.07
C LEU A 140 -12.77 6.36 0.31
N LEU A 141 -13.08 5.33 -0.48
CA LEU A 141 -14.16 4.38 -0.22
C LEU A 141 -14.03 3.74 1.16
N ILE A 142 -12.82 3.28 1.54
CA ILE A 142 -12.59 2.73 2.88
C ILE A 142 -12.81 3.80 3.95
N SER A 143 -12.31 5.03 3.78
CA SER A 143 -12.47 6.08 4.79
C SER A 143 -13.94 6.45 5.06
N PHE A 144 -14.74 6.60 3.99
CA PHE A 144 -16.18 6.83 4.10
C PHE A 144 -16.94 5.60 4.62
N GLY A 145 -16.51 4.39 4.25
CA GLY A 145 -17.01 3.13 4.81
C GLY A 145 -16.81 3.07 6.33
N MET A 146 -15.60 3.37 6.80
CA MET A 146 -15.23 3.31 8.20
C MET A 146 -15.95 4.37 9.06
N VAL A 147 -16.12 5.57 8.52
CA VAL A 147 -16.76 6.69 9.23
C VAL A 147 -18.28 6.64 9.16
N GLY A 148 -18.85 6.45 7.97
CA GLY A 148 -20.28 6.64 7.69
C GLY A 148 -21.11 5.36 7.65
N PHE A 149 -20.59 4.26 7.09
CA PHE A 149 -21.37 3.04 6.88
C PHE A 149 -21.24 1.99 8.00
N LEU A 150 -20.21 2.09 8.85
CA LEU A 150 -20.01 1.16 9.97
C LEU A 150 -21.26 0.90 10.84
N PRO A 151 -22.11 1.90 11.19
CA PRO A 151 -23.33 1.68 12.00
C PRO A 151 -24.40 0.85 11.29
N MET A 152 -24.37 0.76 9.95
CA MET A 152 -25.32 -0.06 9.18
C MET A 152 -24.94 -1.55 9.21
N LEU A 153 -23.70 -1.87 9.60
CA LEU A 153 -23.17 -3.23 9.64
C LEU A 153 -22.98 -3.67 11.10
N LYS A 154 -24.03 -4.26 11.69
CA LYS A 154 -24.04 -4.77 13.09
C LYS A 154 -22.77 -5.51 13.55
N PRO A 155 -22.13 -6.39 12.74
CA PRO A 155 -20.89 -7.05 13.18
C PRO A 155 -19.73 -6.09 13.42
N VAL A 156 -19.66 -5.00 12.63
CA VAL A 156 -18.57 -4.02 12.67
C VAL A 156 -18.81 -2.98 13.76
N GLU A 157 -20.08 -2.62 14.01
CA GLU A 157 -20.51 -1.84 15.18
C GLU A 157 -20.05 -2.49 16.50
N VAL A 158 -20.21 -3.82 16.65
CA VAL A 158 -19.76 -4.55 17.86
C VAL A 158 -18.24 -4.47 18.05
N VAL A 159 -17.46 -4.55 16.96
CA VAL A 159 -15.99 -4.45 17.02
C VAL A 159 -15.55 -3.02 17.37
N GLU A 160 -16.16 -2.01 16.77
CA GLU A 160 -15.85 -0.61 17.06
C GLU A 160 -16.27 -0.21 18.48
N GLY A 161 -17.44 -0.66 18.97
CA GLY A 161 -17.88 -0.45 20.34
C GLY A 161 -16.91 -1.04 21.37
N ARG A 162 -16.28 -2.19 21.07
CA ARG A 162 -15.18 -2.76 21.88
C ARG A 162 -13.93 -1.88 21.86
N LEU A 163 -13.54 -1.37 20.68
CA LEU A 163 -12.40 -0.46 20.55
C LEU A 163 -12.61 0.86 21.32
N ARG A 164 -13.82 1.44 21.24
CA ARG A 164 -14.22 2.63 22.00
C ARG A 164 -14.23 2.35 23.51
N SER A 165 -14.79 1.22 23.94
CA SER A 165 -14.77 0.78 25.34
C SER A 165 -13.36 0.60 25.88
N TRP A 166 -12.45 0.00 25.10
CA TRP A 166 -11.02 -0.08 25.44
C TRP A 166 -10.38 1.30 25.56
N ALA A 167 -10.63 2.22 24.65
CA ALA A 167 -10.08 3.58 24.69
C ALA A 167 -10.57 4.35 25.93
N HIS A 168 -11.87 4.29 26.27
CA HIS A 168 -12.42 4.88 27.49
C HIS A 168 -11.87 4.24 28.78
N LYS A 169 -11.72 2.91 28.82
CA LYS A 169 -11.05 2.23 29.93
C LYS A 169 -9.58 2.63 30.07
N SER A 170 -8.89 2.90 28.96
CA SER A 170 -7.51 3.44 28.97
C SER A 170 -7.43 4.89 29.49
N ALA A 171 -8.57 5.61 29.50
CA ALA A 171 -8.74 6.89 30.20
C ALA A 171 -9.27 6.71 31.63
N GLY A 172 -9.48 5.48 32.13
CA GLY A 172 -10.07 5.22 33.44
C GLY A 172 -11.57 5.45 33.55
N ILE A 173 -12.29 5.69 32.46
CA ILE A 173 -13.75 5.88 32.47
C ILE A 173 -14.44 4.51 32.38
N PRO A 174 -15.43 4.19 33.26
CA PRO A 174 -15.87 4.92 34.47
C PRO A 174 -15.13 4.51 35.75
N ILE A 175 -14.32 3.44 35.72
CA ILE A 175 -13.79 2.72 36.89
C ILE A 175 -12.99 3.63 37.84
N LYS A 176 -12.07 4.47 37.33
CA LYS A 176 -11.25 5.35 38.18
C LYS A 176 -12.05 6.47 38.83
N ILE A 177 -13.19 6.88 38.25
CA ILE A 177 -14.08 7.87 38.88
C ILE A 177 -14.79 7.23 40.06
N ALA A 178 -15.35 6.03 39.90
CA ALA A 178 -15.98 5.29 40.99
C ALA A 178 -14.99 4.97 42.13
N ASP A 179 -13.76 4.53 41.80
CA ASP A 179 -12.69 4.30 42.77
C ASP A 179 -12.28 5.59 43.51
N ARG A 180 -12.06 6.71 42.80
CA ARG A 180 -11.72 8.00 43.42
C ARG A 180 -12.84 8.53 44.31
N THR A 181 -14.11 8.34 43.94
CA THR A 181 -15.26 8.65 44.81
C THR A 181 -15.27 7.79 46.07
N ASN A 182 -14.96 6.49 45.96
CA ASN A 182 -14.85 5.60 47.12
C ASN A 182 -13.65 5.95 48.03
N LYS A 183 -12.49 6.31 47.46
CA LYS A 183 -11.32 6.83 48.20
C LYS A 183 -11.66 8.13 48.93
N LEU A 184 -12.36 9.05 48.27
CA LEU A 184 -12.81 10.33 48.85
C LEU A 184 -13.83 10.10 49.99
N LYS A 185 -14.81 9.20 49.80
CA LYS A 185 -15.75 8.76 50.86
C LYS A 185 -15.02 8.23 52.08
N LYS A 186 -14.04 7.35 51.90
CA LYS A 186 -13.23 6.82 53.01
C LYS A 186 -12.46 7.93 53.73
N GLY A 187 -11.89 8.89 52.99
CA GLY A 187 -11.26 10.07 53.59
C GLY A 187 -12.26 10.95 54.37
N LEU A 188 -13.49 11.11 53.88
CA LEU A 188 -14.58 11.79 54.59
C LEU A 188 -15.00 11.04 55.87
N ASP A 189 -15.01 9.70 55.86
CA ASP A 189 -15.21 8.89 57.07
C ASP A 189 -14.09 9.13 58.09
N GLU A 190 -12.83 9.07 57.65
CA GLU A 190 -11.66 9.33 58.51
C GLU A 190 -11.66 10.76 59.09
N LEU A 191 -12.01 11.77 58.29
CA LEU A 191 -12.10 13.17 58.74
C LEU A 191 -13.25 13.40 59.74
N SER A 192 -14.36 12.68 59.58
CA SER A 192 -15.54 12.79 60.46
C SER A 192 -15.42 12.02 61.78
N GLY A 193 -14.49 11.07 61.91
CA GLY A 193 -14.23 10.35 63.15
C GLY A 193 -15.46 9.65 63.76
N GLN A 194 -15.65 9.82 65.08
CA GLN A 194 -16.81 9.32 65.82
C GLN A 194 -17.95 10.35 65.79
N ALA A 195 -18.73 10.34 64.71
CA ALA A 195 -20.10 10.87 64.60
C ALA A 195 -20.37 12.18 65.39
N PRO A 196 -19.78 13.32 65.01
CA PRO A 196 -19.87 14.56 65.76
C PRO A 196 -21.32 15.01 65.95
N GLY A 197 -21.65 15.43 67.17
CA GLY A 197 -23.00 15.86 67.55
C GLY A 197 -23.95 14.74 67.96
N ILE A 198 -23.54 13.46 67.96
CA ILE A 198 -24.37 12.36 68.49
C ILE A 198 -24.68 12.50 69.99
N GLU A 199 -23.84 13.22 70.75
CA GLU A 199 -24.10 13.59 72.16
C GLU A 199 -25.38 14.42 72.34
N ASN A 200 -25.83 15.11 71.27
CA ASN A 200 -27.05 15.90 71.24
C ASN A 200 -28.25 15.11 70.64
N ALA A 201 -28.10 13.79 70.41
CA ALA A 201 -29.18 12.98 69.87
C ALA A 201 -30.35 12.88 70.89
N PRO A 202 -31.61 13.00 70.45
CA PRO A 202 -32.76 12.80 71.33
C PRO A 202 -32.79 11.39 71.91
N ALA A 203 -33.05 11.25 73.22
CA ALA A 203 -33.13 9.96 73.90
C ALA A 203 -34.23 9.01 73.36
N TRP A 204 -35.12 9.49 72.48
CA TRP A 204 -36.06 8.63 71.77
C TRP A 204 -35.43 7.84 70.62
N LEU A 205 -34.33 8.33 70.05
CA LEU A 205 -33.69 7.76 68.85
C LEU A 205 -33.11 6.36 69.13
N GLU A 206 -32.67 6.10 70.37
CA GLU A 206 -32.26 4.77 70.87
C GLU A 206 -33.34 3.69 70.74
N LYS A 207 -34.62 4.09 70.63
CA LYS A 207 -35.76 3.19 70.45
C LYS A 207 -36.12 2.94 69.00
N LEU A 208 -35.48 3.63 68.05
CA LEU A 208 -35.82 3.62 66.63
C LEU A 208 -34.68 3.12 65.74
N ALA A 209 -33.44 3.51 66.05
CA ALA A 209 -32.24 3.09 65.31
C ALA A 209 -31.17 2.60 66.28
N HIS A 210 -30.43 1.56 65.92
CA HIS A 210 -29.36 1.03 66.75
C HIS A 210 -28.13 1.96 66.73
N GLY A 211 -27.30 1.91 67.78
CA GLY A 211 -26.08 2.72 67.93
C GLY A 211 -25.22 2.91 66.66
N PRO A 212 -24.89 1.86 65.87
CA PRO A 212 -24.13 2.04 64.62
C PRO A 212 -24.89 2.79 63.51
N GLU A 213 -26.22 2.65 63.44
CA GLU A 213 -27.06 3.34 62.46
C GLU A 213 -27.18 4.83 62.79
N GLN A 214 -27.33 5.17 64.07
CA GLN A 214 -27.28 6.54 64.56
C GLN A 214 -25.92 7.19 64.25
N GLN A 215 -24.82 6.50 64.58
CA GLN A 215 -23.46 6.99 64.27
C GLN A 215 -23.28 7.24 62.77
N ARG A 216 -23.79 6.35 61.92
CA ARG A 216 -23.76 6.50 60.45
C ARG A 216 -24.59 7.70 59.96
N ALA A 217 -25.78 7.93 60.52
CA ALA A 217 -26.63 9.07 60.16
C ALA A 217 -26.00 10.41 60.58
N PHE A 218 -25.57 10.55 61.84
CA PHE A 218 -24.90 11.77 62.33
C PHE A 218 -23.57 12.04 61.63
N ARG A 219 -22.82 10.99 61.26
CA ARG A 219 -21.64 11.12 60.41
C ARG A 219 -21.99 11.65 59.03
N THR A 220 -23.00 11.08 58.38
CA THR A 220 -23.43 11.49 57.03
C THR A 220 -23.91 12.95 57.02
N ARG A 221 -24.67 13.38 58.04
CA ARG A 221 -25.05 14.79 58.27
C ARG A 221 -23.83 15.71 58.26
N PHE A 222 -22.80 15.40 59.05
CA PHE A 222 -21.57 16.21 59.12
C PHE A 222 -20.80 16.21 57.79
N GLN A 223 -20.69 15.05 57.12
CA GLN A 223 -20.07 14.95 55.79
C GLN A 223 -20.80 15.80 54.74
N LEU A 224 -22.14 15.78 54.76
CA LEU A 224 -22.99 16.53 53.83
C LEU A 224 -22.89 18.04 54.09
N GLN A 225 -22.86 18.46 55.35
CA GLN A 225 -22.62 19.86 55.73
C GLN A 225 -21.25 20.36 55.23
N GLN A 226 -20.18 19.57 55.41
CA GLN A 226 -18.84 19.92 54.91
C GLN A 226 -18.80 20.03 53.37
N LEU A 227 -19.48 19.12 52.66
CA LEU A 227 -19.61 19.19 51.19
C LEU A 227 -20.37 20.44 50.73
N LEU A 228 -21.43 20.85 51.46
CA LEU A 228 -22.17 22.08 51.20
C LEU A 228 -21.35 23.35 51.51
N ASP A 229 -20.60 23.36 52.62
CA ASP A 229 -19.70 24.46 52.95
C ASP A 229 -18.61 24.63 51.90
N TRP A 230 -18.10 23.54 51.33
CA TRP A 230 -17.22 23.61 50.16
C TRP A 230 -17.97 24.03 48.88
N SER A 231 -19.25 23.67 48.69
CA SER A 231 -20.07 24.02 47.50
C SER A 231 -20.25 25.53 47.28
N LYS A 232 -20.27 26.32 48.36
CA LYS A 232 -20.57 27.77 48.36
C LYS A 232 -19.80 28.59 47.31
N ASP A 233 -20.45 29.64 46.80
CA ASP A 233 -20.04 30.34 45.57
C ASP A 233 -18.65 31.02 45.66
N GLU A 234 -18.11 31.29 46.86
CA GLU A 234 -16.89 32.09 47.13
C GLU A 234 -15.56 31.48 46.66
N ARG A 235 -15.53 30.27 46.09
CA ARG A 235 -14.27 29.69 45.55
C ARG A 235 -13.69 30.58 44.44
N THR A 236 -12.60 31.31 44.76
CA THR A 236 -12.05 32.34 43.87
C THR A 236 -11.10 31.77 42.81
N TYR A 237 -10.41 30.65 43.10
CA TYR A 237 -9.34 30.12 42.24
C TYR A 237 -9.60 28.71 41.70
N TRP A 238 -10.18 27.80 42.48
CA TRP A 238 -10.38 26.39 42.10
C TRP A 238 -11.83 25.93 42.39
N PRO A 239 -12.51 25.23 41.46
CA PRO A 239 -12.07 24.90 40.10
C PRO A 239 -12.18 26.11 39.15
N ASN A 240 -11.37 26.10 38.09
CA ASN A 240 -11.39 27.08 37.00
C ASN A 240 -12.83 27.34 36.50
N ALA A 241 -13.17 28.62 36.25
CA ALA A 241 -14.50 29.07 35.82
C ALA A 241 -15.07 28.28 34.62
N THR A 242 -14.23 27.86 33.67
CA THR A 242 -14.64 27.06 32.51
C THR A 242 -15.07 25.63 32.89
N VAL A 243 -14.42 25.03 33.89
CA VAL A 243 -14.78 23.73 34.45
C VAL A 243 -16.04 23.88 35.31
N ARG A 244 -16.09 24.91 36.16
CA ARG A 244 -17.24 25.25 37.01
C ARG A 244 -18.51 25.41 36.17
N SER A 245 -18.46 26.13 35.04
CA SER A 245 -19.64 26.37 34.19
C SER A 245 -20.30 25.10 33.63
N THR A 246 -19.56 24.01 33.41
CA THR A 246 -20.15 22.75 32.90
C THR A 246 -20.95 22.01 33.98
N LEU A 247 -20.51 22.07 35.25
CA LEU A 247 -21.08 21.28 36.34
C LEU A 247 -21.97 22.10 37.29
N ARG A 248 -21.92 23.44 37.23
CA ARG A 248 -22.66 24.34 38.12
C ARG A 248 -24.14 24.01 38.24
N ARG A 249 -24.81 23.61 37.15
CA ARG A 249 -26.23 23.23 37.18
C ARG A 249 -26.46 22.03 38.10
N LEU A 250 -25.68 20.96 37.92
CA LEU A 250 -25.75 19.76 38.74
C LEU A 250 -25.33 20.03 40.19
N GLU A 251 -24.25 20.80 40.41
CA GLU A 251 -23.81 21.20 41.75
C GLU A 251 -24.89 22.00 42.49
N GLN A 252 -25.60 22.91 41.81
CA GLN A 252 -26.68 23.71 42.41
C GLN A 252 -27.97 22.91 42.65
N GLU A 253 -28.35 22.00 41.74
CA GLU A 253 -29.49 21.09 41.94
C GLU A 253 -29.26 20.19 43.17
N GLU A 254 -28.14 19.45 43.19
CA GLU A 254 -27.84 18.48 44.27
C GLU A 254 -27.51 19.17 45.61
N ALA A 255 -26.87 20.35 45.60
CA ALA A 255 -26.63 21.12 46.83
C ALA A 255 -27.93 21.73 47.39
N GLY A 256 -28.88 22.12 46.53
CA GLY A 256 -30.21 22.55 46.95
C GLY A 256 -30.98 21.43 47.63
N GLU A 257 -30.99 20.23 47.05
CA GLU A 257 -31.60 19.05 47.68
C GLU A 257 -30.89 18.63 48.98
N ALA A 258 -29.55 18.70 49.03
CA ALA A 258 -28.78 18.39 50.23
C ALA A 258 -29.05 19.36 51.38
N PHE A 259 -29.26 20.65 51.10
CA PHE A 259 -29.67 21.63 52.12
C PHE A 259 -31.05 21.29 52.70
N ILE A 260 -32.02 20.95 51.83
CA ILE A 260 -33.37 20.54 52.25
C ILE A 260 -33.30 19.25 53.08
N ALA A 261 -32.57 18.24 52.64
CA ALA A 261 -32.45 16.96 53.35
C ALA A 261 -31.78 17.08 54.74
N LEU A 262 -30.85 18.04 54.91
CA LEU A 262 -30.32 18.38 56.23
C LEU A 262 -31.37 19.06 57.11
N GLN A 263 -32.16 20.00 56.57
CA GLN A 263 -33.24 20.64 57.31
C GLN A 263 -34.32 19.62 57.73
N ASP A 264 -34.74 18.74 56.81
CA ASP A 264 -35.66 17.63 57.09
C ASP A 264 -35.14 16.74 58.24
N PHE A 265 -33.82 16.55 58.34
CA PHE A 265 -33.19 15.80 59.42
C PHE A 265 -33.20 16.54 60.77
N GLU A 266 -32.93 17.85 60.80
CA GLU A 266 -33.07 18.66 62.03
C GLU A 266 -34.55 18.69 62.50
N ASP A 267 -35.48 18.89 61.58
CA ASP A 267 -36.93 18.91 61.84
C ASP A 267 -37.43 17.54 62.31
N LEU A 268 -36.79 16.43 61.89
CA LEU A 268 -37.03 15.10 62.44
C LEU A 268 -36.50 14.95 63.87
N LEU A 269 -35.28 15.42 64.15
CA LEU A 269 -34.70 15.39 65.50
C LEU A 269 -35.49 16.24 66.51
N ALA A 270 -36.14 17.32 66.05
CA ALA A 270 -36.98 18.18 66.87
C ALA A 270 -38.35 17.57 67.25
N GLN A 271 -38.78 16.47 66.64
CA GLN A 271 -40.09 15.85 66.90
C GLN A 271 -40.12 15.01 68.18
N ASP A 272 -41.27 15.03 68.86
CA ASP A 272 -41.51 14.19 70.05
C ASP A 272 -42.04 12.80 69.63
N TYR A 273 -41.21 11.77 69.82
CA TYR A 273 -41.58 10.37 69.60
C TYR A 273 -42.67 9.86 70.55
N SER A 274 -42.82 10.49 71.72
CA SER A 274 -43.76 10.06 72.77
C SER A 274 -45.15 10.67 72.62
N LYS A 275 -45.34 11.64 71.71
CA LYS A 275 -46.62 12.33 71.50
C LYS A 275 -46.88 12.57 70.00
N PRO A 276 -48.01 12.13 69.44
CA PRO A 276 -48.39 12.55 68.09
C PRO A 276 -48.59 14.07 68.05
N PRO A 277 -48.30 14.74 66.92
CA PRO A 277 -48.60 16.15 66.76
C PRO A 277 -50.11 16.40 66.92
N LYS A 278 -50.47 17.47 67.62
CA LYS A 278 -51.87 17.90 67.74
C LYS A 278 -52.24 18.72 66.50
N SER A 279 -52.85 18.07 65.51
CA SER A 279 -53.60 18.76 64.46
C SER A 279 -55.07 18.87 64.86
N ASP A 280 -55.74 19.94 64.42
CA ASP A 280 -57.18 20.12 64.65
C ASP A 280 -58.04 19.15 63.81
N GLU A 281 -57.50 18.61 62.71
CA GLU A 281 -58.17 17.61 61.86
C GLU A 281 -58.25 16.24 62.54
N ASP A 282 -57.18 15.81 63.23
CA ASP A 282 -57.11 14.48 63.84
C ASP A 282 -58.05 14.30 65.05
N ALA A 283 -58.63 15.39 65.60
CA ALA A 283 -59.59 15.35 66.70
C ALA A 283 -60.91 14.66 66.33
N ASN A 284 -61.29 14.66 65.04
CA ASN A 284 -62.53 14.07 64.53
C ASN A 284 -62.41 12.60 64.07
N SER A 285 -61.21 12.00 64.14
CA SER A 285 -60.93 10.70 63.50
C SER A 285 -61.49 9.47 64.21
N GLY A 286 -61.93 9.58 65.47
CA GLY A 286 -62.43 8.46 66.29
C GLY A 286 -61.40 7.37 66.63
N MET A 287 -60.14 7.55 66.22
CA MET A 287 -59.06 6.59 66.42
C MET A 287 -58.53 6.67 67.86
N ALA A 288 -58.31 5.51 68.49
CA ALA A 288 -57.77 5.43 69.85
C ALA A 288 -56.36 6.06 69.93
N ASP A 289 -56.05 6.73 71.05
CA ASP A 289 -54.76 7.40 71.25
C ASP A 289 -53.55 6.43 71.12
N GLU A 290 -53.75 5.16 71.47
CA GLU A 290 -52.73 4.11 71.33
C GLU A 290 -52.44 3.77 69.85
N ASP A 291 -53.48 3.64 69.02
CA ASP A 291 -53.34 3.43 67.57
C ASP A 291 -52.68 4.64 66.88
N ARG A 292 -53.05 5.87 67.31
CA ARG A 292 -52.43 7.11 66.84
C ARG A 292 -50.94 7.15 67.17
N LEU A 293 -50.56 6.72 68.38
CA LEU A 293 -49.15 6.62 68.80
C LEU A 293 -48.38 5.54 68.03
N VAL A 294 -49.02 4.43 67.65
CA VAL A 294 -48.41 3.39 66.78
C VAL A 294 -48.23 3.90 65.35
N LEU A 295 -49.23 4.60 64.79
CA LEU A 295 -49.15 5.17 63.44
C LEU A 295 -48.09 6.27 63.35
N HIS A 296 -47.99 7.15 64.36
CA HIS A 296 -46.94 8.17 64.49
C HIS A 296 -45.54 7.55 64.50
N ARG A 297 -45.31 6.53 65.34
CA ARG A 297 -44.02 5.82 65.38
C ARG A 297 -43.65 5.17 64.04
N LYS A 298 -44.60 4.51 63.37
CA LYS A 298 -44.41 3.96 62.01
C LYS A 298 -44.18 5.01 60.93
N ARG A 299 -44.61 6.26 61.14
CA ARG A 299 -44.33 7.39 60.25
C ARG A 299 -42.91 7.91 60.51
N LEU A 300 -42.51 8.10 61.77
CA LEU A 300 -41.15 8.49 62.14
C LEU A 300 -40.10 7.48 61.67
N GLU A 301 -40.37 6.18 61.78
CA GLU A 301 -39.48 5.11 61.30
C GLU A 301 -39.29 5.16 59.78
N ARG A 302 -40.37 5.38 59.03
CA ARG A 302 -40.29 5.58 57.57
C ARG A 302 -39.54 6.87 57.22
N ASN A 303 -39.84 7.98 57.87
CA ASN A 303 -39.19 9.27 57.63
C ASN A 303 -37.69 9.20 57.96
N TRP A 304 -37.30 8.52 59.04
CA TRP A 304 -35.89 8.30 59.38
C TRP A 304 -35.17 7.51 58.28
N ASN A 305 -35.73 6.37 57.85
CA ASN A 305 -35.14 5.54 56.81
C ASN A 305 -35.04 6.27 55.46
N ASP A 306 -36.07 7.04 55.10
CA ASP A 306 -36.12 7.82 53.85
C ASP A 306 -35.13 9.00 53.87
N ILE A 307 -35.12 9.81 54.93
CA ILE A 307 -34.21 10.96 55.08
C ILE A 307 -32.75 10.49 55.19
N THR A 308 -32.44 9.43 55.95
CA THR A 308 -31.07 8.91 56.04
C THR A 308 -30.58 8.33 54.71
N ALA A 309 -31.41 7.56 54.00
CA ALA A 309 -31.08 7.08 52.65
C ALA A 309 -30.90 8.24 51.65
N ARG A 310 -31.74 9.28 51.72
CA ARG A 310 -31.64 10.48 50.88
C ARG A 310 -30.36 11.26 51.17
N MET A 311 -30.00 11.48 52.43
CA MET A 311 -28.74 12.13 52.82
C MET A 311 -27.52 11.35 52.33
N GLU A 312 -27.51 10.02 52.44
CA GLU A 312 -26.41 9.19 51.94
C GLU A 312 -26.26 9.29 50.43
N LYS A 313 -27.37 9.23 49.68
CA LYS A 313 -27.37 9.42 48.23
C LYS A 313 -26.84 10.81 47.84
N LEU A 314 -27.30 11.87 48.51
CA LEU A 314 -26.89 13.25 48.20
C LEU A 314 -25.41 13.52 48.54
N ARG A 315 -24.89 12.94 49.64
CA ARG A 315 -23.45 12.93 49.93
C ARG A 315 -22.67 12.26 48.80
N ASP A 316 -23.16 11.13 48.32
CA ASP A 316 -22.49 10.31 47.30
C ASP A 316 -22.46 11.02 45.93
N GLU A 317 -23.55 11.69 45.55
CA GLU A 317 -23.62 12.52 44.33
C GLU A 317 -22.68 13.73 44.44
N LEU A 318 -22.74 14.52 45.52
CA LEU A 318 -21.86 15.68 45.74
C LEU A 318 -20.37 15.30 45.80
N ALA A 319 -20.03 14.18 46.43
CA ALA A 319 -18.67 13.64 46.42
C ALA A 319 -18.23 13.27 44.99
N SER A 320 -19.11 12.71 44.16
CA SER A 320 -18.80 12.39 42.76
C SER A 320 -18.60 13.66 41.89
N ILE A 321 -19.41 14.72 42.10
CA ILE A 321 -19.21 16.02 41.45
C ILE A 321 -17.84 16.60 41.80
N LEU A 322 -17.46 16.53 43.08
CA LEU A 322 -16.17 17.02 43.58
C LEU A 322 -14.98 16.25 42.99
N VAL A 323 -15.12 14.94 42.78
CA VAL A 323 -14.14 14.12 42.04
C VAL A 323 -14.02 14.58 40.59
N VAL A 324 -15.12 14.83 39.88
CA VAL A 324 -15.05 15.33 38.48
C VAL A 324 -14.44 16.74 38.41
N TYR A 325 -14.63 17.59 39.42
CA TYR A 325 -13.89 18.85 39.54
C TYR A 325 -12.38 18.64 39.66
N ALA A 326 -11.93 17.75 40.55
CA ALA A 326 -10.51 17.43 40.73
C ALA A 326 -9.87 16.68 39.55
N GLU A 327 -10.67 15.95 38.77
CA GLU A 327 -10.26 15.35 37.50
C GLU A 327 -10.00 16.38 36.39
N ARG A 328 -10.84 17.42 36.33
CA ARG A 328 -10.79 18.45 35.28
C ARG A 328 -9.86 19.60 35.61
N ASP A 329 -9.67 19.90 36.89
CA ASP A 329 -8.73 20.92 37.37
C ASP A 329 -7.74 20.36 38.38
N ARG A 330 -6.53 20.07 37.89
CA ARG A 330 -5.41 19.49 38.64
C ARG A 330 -4.62 20.53 39.45
N ALA A 331 -5.05 21.79 39.52
CA ALA A 331 -4.36 22.84 40.28
C ALA A 331 -4.59 22.73 41.80
N TYR A 332 -4.34 21.55 42.40
CA TYR A 332 -4.64 21.24 43.80
C TYR A 332 -3.98 22.17 44.82
N SER A 333 -2.90 22.87 44.45
CA SER A 333 -2.27 23.90 45.29
C SER A 333 -3.15 25.13 45.52
N GLN A 334 -4.12 25.39 44.63
CA GLN A 334 -5.03 26.55 44.67
C GLN A 334 -6.30 26.30 45.51
N ILE A 335 -6.51 25.07 46.01
CA ILE A 335 -7.63 24.73 46.90
C ILE A 335 -7.43 25.42 48.26
N GLU A 336 -8.31 26.34 48.64
CA GLU A 336 -8.16 27.15 49.87
C GLU A 336 -8.24 26.32 51.16
N SER A 337 -9.28 25.47 51.33
CA SER A 337 -9.40 24.58 52.50
C SER A 337 -8.27 23.56 52.57
N ARG A 338 -7.64 23.46 53.74
CA ARG A 338 -6.52 22.53 54.02
C ARG A 338 -6.99 21.08 54.08
N GLU A 339 -8.22 20.88 54.53
CA GLU A 339 -8.94 19.61 54.69
C GLU A 339 -9.28 19.05 53.32
N LEU A 340 -9.98 19.84 52.49
CA LEU A 340 -10.30 19.50 51.11
C LEU A 340 -9.04 19.22 50.28
N ARG A 341 -8.00 20.06 50.44
CA ARG A 341 -6.71 19.88 49.75
C ARG A 341 -6.02 18.57 50.13
N ARG A 342 -6.12 18.12 51.39
CA ARG A 342 -5.59 16.80 51.83
C ARG A 342 -6.41 15.66 51.25
N LEU A 343 -7.74 15.70 51.42
CA LEU A 343 -8.66 14.66 50.92
C LEU A 343 -8.50 14.43 49.41
N ILE A 344 -8.46 15.50 48.61
CA ILE A 344 -8.23 15.38 47.16
C ILE A 344 -6.82 14.86 46.88
N ARG A 345 -5.78 15.34 47.56
CA ARG A 345 -4.40 14.85 47.36
C ARG A 345 -4.24 13.36 47.66
N ASP A 346 -4.92 12.86 48.69
CA ASP A 346 -4.82 11.46 49.12
C ASP A 346 -5.68 10.56 48.21
N ALA A 347 -6.88 11.00 47.79
CA ALA A 347 -7.70 10.29 46.81
C ALA A 347 -7.08 10.27 45.38
N PHE A 348 -6.26 11.27 45.05
CA PHE A 348 -5.56 11.42 43.76
C PHE A 348 -4.05 11.16 43.87
N ALA A 349 -3.59 10.46 44.92
CA ALA A 349 -2.17 10.21 45.17
C ALA A 349 -1.44 9.53 43.99
N ASP A 350 -2.16 8.72 43.21
CA ASP A 350 -1.68 8.02 42.02
C ASP A 350 -1.25 8.99 40.89
N ASP A 351 -1.92 10.15 40.74
CA ASP A 351 -1.65 11.11 39.64
C ASP A 351 -0.26 11.77 39.77
N PHE A 352 0.33 11.80 40.97
CA PHE A 352 1.70 12.32 41.21
C PHE A 352 2.81 11.37 40.74
N MET A 353 2.48 10.15 40.34
CA MET A 353 3.42 9.13 39.85
C MET A 353 3.30 8.92 38.32
N ASP A 354 2.39 9.64 37.66
CA ASP A 354 1.78 9.28 36.37
C ASP A 354 2.28 10.11 35.16
N GLU A 355 3.44 10.79 35.28
CA GLU A 355 4.24 11.17 34.10
C GLU A 355 4.88 9.92 33.50
N GLY A 356 4.04 9.14 32.82
CA GLY A 356 4.36 7.80 32.34
C GLY A 356 5.47 7.75 31.27
N PRO A 357 5.98 6.53 30.99
CA PRO A 357 7.05 6.27 30.00
C PRO A 357 6.74 6.80 28.59
N GLU A 358 5.46 7.02 28.26
CA GLU A 358 4.94 7.48 26.97
C GLU A 358 5.68 8.70 26.42
N TYR A 359 5.87 9.74 27.23
CA TYR A 359 6.47 11.00 26.77
C TYR A 359 7.94 10.85 26.41
N TRP A 360 8.70 10.10 27.22
CA TRP A 360 10.09 9.76 26.93
C TRP A 360 10.21 8.93 25.65
N ILE A 361 9.37 7.90 25.50
CA ILE A 361 9.37 7.03 24.31
C ILE A 361 9.20 7.86 23.03
N LEU A 362 8.19 8.74 22.99
CA LEU A 362 7.91 9.56 21.81
C LEU A 362 9.02 10.59 21.53
N THR A 363 9.54 11.24 22.58
CA THR A 363 10.63 12.23 22.41
C THR A 363 11.97 11.60 22.06
N ALA A 364 12.24 10.36 22.50
CA ALA A 364 13.45 9.60 22.16
C ALA A 364 13.47 9.12 20.70
N MET A 365 12.32 8.90 20.06
CA MET A 365 12.28 8.48 18.65
C MET A 365 12.62 9.61 17.66
N ILE A 366 12.46 10.88 18.04
CA ILE A 366 12.82 12.04 17.20
C ILE A 366 14.34 12.07 16.87
N PRO A 367 15.27 12.03 17.84
CA PRO A 367 16.70 11.97 17.54
C PRO A 367 17.10 10.64 16.88
N VAL A 368 16.43 9.52 17.16
CA VAL A 368 16.66 8.24 16.46
C VAL A 368 16.33 8.36 14.98
N ALA A 369 15.17 8.94 14.63
CA ALA A 369 14.82 9.21 13.24
C ALA A 369 15.81 10.17 12.56
N ALA A 370 16.31 11.18 13.28
CA ALA A 370 17.34 12.07 12.75
C ALA A 370 18.68 11.35 12.49
N VAL A 371 19.07 10.41 13.36
CA VAL A 371 20.27 9.59 13.18
C VAL A 371 20.13 8.64 11.99
N TYR A 372 19.00 7.94 11.83
CA TYR A 372 18.75 7.11 10.65
C TYR A 372 18.66 7.94 9.36
N ALA A 373 17.99 9.10 9.38
CA ALA A 373 17.95 10.02 8.25
C ALA A 373 19.36 10.48 7.84
N LEU A 374 20.20 10.85 8.81
CA LEU A 374 21.60 11.20 8.55
C LEU A 374 22.40 10.01 8.00
N GLY A 375 22.22 8.82 8.57
CA GLY A 375 22.85 7.58 8.11
C GLY A 375 22.54 7.24 6.66
N VAL A 376 21.26 7.28 6.28
CA VAL A 376 20.81 6.99 4.89
C VAL A 376 21.18 8.13 3.93
N THR A 377 21.09 9.40 4.35
CA THR A 377 21.52 10.55 3.52
C THR A 377 23.03 10.66 3.33
N THR A 378 23.85 10.09 4.23
CA THR A 378 25.31 10.00 4.06
C THR A 378 25.76 8.70 3.40
N GLY A 379 24.89 7.67 3.33
CA GLY A 379 25.26 6.35 2.79
C GLY A 379 26.00 5.45 3.80
N ILE A 380 25.99 5.82 5.09
CA ILE A 380 26.51 5.00 6.20
C ILE A 380 25.55 3.85 6.52
N HIS A 381 24.24 4.05 6.30
CA HIS A 381 23.20 3.04 6.42
C HIS A 381 22.66 2.68 5.03
N ALA A 382 22.35 1.40 4.81
CA ALA A 382 21.79 0.93 3.55
C ALA A 382 20.37 1.49 3.30
N LEU A 383 19.99 1.65 2.04
CA LEU A 383 18.61 1.98 1.67
C LEU A 383 17.70 0.74 1.75
N LEU A 384 16.39 0.99 1.73
CA LEU A 384 15.35 -0.04 1.63
C LEU A 384 15.44 -0.85 0.32
N GLY A 385 16.34 -1.84 0.30
CA GLY A 385 16.64 -2.63 -0.89
C GLY A 385 17.47 -1.87 -1.93
N ASN A 386 17.60 -2.45 -3.13
CA ASN A 386 18.38 -1.88 -4.24
C ASN A 386 17.56 -0.84 -5.01
N VAL A 387 17.31 0.30 -4.37
CA VAL A 387 16.46 1.40 -4.86
C VAL A 387 17.23 2.72 -4.84
N ASP A 388 16.99 3.57 -5.84
CA ASP A 388 17.66 4.87 -5.99
C ASP A 388 17.42 5.79 -4.79
N LYS A 389 18.44 6.60 -4.47
CA LYS A 389 18.44 7.53 -3.34
C LYS A 389 17.66 8.80 -3.67
N THR A 390 16.37 8.77 -3.41
CA THR A 390 15.43 9.88 -3.54
C THR A 390 14.98 10.36 -2.16
N THR A 391 14.41 11.57 -2.06
CA THR A 391 13.83 12.06 -0.80
C THR A 391 12.78 11.11 -0.24
N LEU A 392 12.01 10.43 -1.12
CA LEU A 392 10.99 9.47 -0.73
C LEU A 392 11.61 8.18 -0.17
N THR A 393 12.59 7.57 -0.86
CA THR A 393 13.22 6.32 -0.39
C THR A 393 14.04 6.53 0.88
N VAL A 394 14.72 7.67 1.02
CA VAL A 394 15.38 8.10 2.26
C VAL A 394 14.38 8.22 3.41
N THR A 395 13.28 8.94 3.19
CA THR A 395 12.23 9.16 4.21
C THR A 395 11.59 7.83 4.62
N LEU A 396 11.27 6.96 3.66
CA LEU A 396 10.63 5.68 3.94
C LEU A 396 11.57 4.72 4.69
N THR A 397 12.84 4.61 4.27
CA THR A 397 13.86 3.82 5.00
C THR A 397 13.98 4.32 6.44
N THR A 398 14.06 5.64 6.64
CA THR A 398 14.15 6.27 7.97
C THR A 398 12.95 5.92 8.84
N ILE A 399 11.72 6.02 8.29
CA ILE A 399 10.49 5.69 9.00
C ILE A 399 10.48 4.21 9.41
N LEU A 400 10.87 3.31 8.52
CA LEU A 400 10.85 1.86 8.76
C LEU A 400 11.88 1.42 9.80
N GLU A 401 13.12 1.93 9.75
CA GLU A 401 14.15 1.63 10.77
C GLU A 401 13.80 2.25 12.14
N THR A 402 13.22 3.46 12.14
CA THR A 402 12.72 4.07 13.38
C THR A 402 11.56 3.26 13.96
N ALA A 403 10.62 2.82 13.12
CA ALA A 403 9.49 1.97 13.55
C ALA A 403 9.97 0.62 14.09
N ARG A 404 10.91 -0.04 13.41
CA ARG A 404 11.58 -1.27 13.85
C ARG A 404 12.19 -1.10 15.24
N THR A 405 12.99 -0.04 15.41
CA THR A 405 13.63 0.31 16.68
C THR A 405 12.61 0.59 17.79
N ALA A 406 11.55 1.34 17.48
CA ALA A 406 10.47 1.64 18.41
C ALA A 406 9.74 0.38 18.87
N ILE A 407 9.42 -0.54 17.94
CA ILE A 407 8.75 -1.81 18.24
C ILE A 407 9.69 -2.76 19.01
N GLN A 408 10.98 -2.78 18.70
CA GLN A 408 11.94 -3.67 19.36
C GLN A 408 12.29 -3.22 20.80
N PHE A 409 12.37 -1.91 21.07
CA PHE A 409 12.83 -1.43 22.38
C PHE A 409 11.78 -0.68 23.19
N CYS A 410 10.98 0.19 22.56
CA CYS A 410 10.09 1.10 23.29
C CYS A 410 8.70 0.51 23.55
N PHE A 411 8.11 -0.14 22.55
CA PHE A 411 6.81 -0.79 22.67
C PHE A 411 6.76 -1.91 23.73
N PRO A 412 7.77 -2.80 23.86
CA PRO A 412 7.73 -3.89 24.82
C PRO A 412 7.87 -3.36 26.25
N LEU A 413 8.64 -2.27 26.43
CA LEU A 413 8.72 -1.52 27.67
C LEU A 413 7.38 -0.86 28.03
N PHE A 414 6.70 -0.24 27.06
CA PHE A 414 5.39 0.36 27.29
C PHE A 414 4.36 -0.69 27.75
N VAL A 415 4.26 -1.81 27.03
CA VAL A 415 3.37 -2.93 27.39
C VAL A 415 3.73 -3.51 28.75
N ALA A 416 5.01 -3.77 29.01
CA ALA A 416 5.48 -4.30 30.28
C ALA A 416 5.15 -3.39 31.48
N MET A 417 5.34 -2.07 31.33
CA MET A 417 5.00 -1.09 32.36
C MET A 417 3.48 -0.98 32.57
N GLY A 418 2.68 -1.09 31.51
CA GLY A 418 1.22 -1.16 31.59
C GLY A 418 0.72 -2.40 32.33
N VAL A 419 1.27 -3.59 32.01
CA VAL A 419 0.94 -4.84 32.72
C VAL A 419 1.37 -4.75 34.19
N ARG A 420 2.56 -4.22 34.49
CA ARG A 420 3.02 -3.99 35.87
C ARG A 420 2.09 -3.03 36.63
N HIS A 421 1.61 -1.96 35.99
CA HIS A 421 0.64 -1.04 36.60
C HIS A 421 -0.69 -1.75 36.89
N TYR A 422 -1.23 -2.51 35.93
CA TYR A 422 -2.43 -3.32 36.14
C TYR A 422 -2.29 -4.34 37.28
N MET A 423 -1.13 -5.00 37.39
CA MET A 423 -0.87 -5.94 38.50
C MET A 423 -0.69 -5.22 39.86
N LEU A 424 -0.23 -3.97 39.87
CA LEU A 424 -0.19 -3.14 41.08
C LEU A 424 -1.60 -2.68 41.51
N GLU A 425 -2.47 -2.32 40.56
CA GLU A 425 -3.85 -1.90 40.85
C GLU A 425 -4.71 -3.04 41.44
N ASN A 426 -4.36 -4.30 41.16
CA ASN A 426 -5.06 -5.49 41.65
C ASN A 426 -4.35 -6.20 42.84
N ASP A 427 -3.36 -5.56 43.49
CA ASP A 427 -2.52 -6.14 44.55
C ASP A 427 -1.77 -7.45 44.18
N GLU A 428 -1.71 -7.81 42.89
CA GLU A 428 -1.00 -9.01 42.40
C GLU A 428 0.53 -8.83 42.31
N TRP A 429 1.02 -7.59 42.25
CA TRP A 429 2.46 -7.27 42.10
C TRP A 429 3.18 -7.13 43.45
N LYS A 430 4.18 -8.00 43.70
CA LYS A 430 5.05 -7.90 44.87
C LYS A 430 6.30 -7.10 44.48
N ARG A 431 6.61 -6.03 45.23
CA ARG A 431 7.76 -5.15 44.93
C ARG A 431 9.09 -5.93 45.02
N ILE A 432 9.96 -5.75 44.02
CA ILE A 432 11.25 -6.44 43.90
C ILE A 432 12.24 -5.98 44.99
N ASP A 433 12.71 -6.91 45.85
CA ASP A 433 13.91 -6.71 46.68
C ASP A 433 15.09 -7.53 46.09
N LEU A 434 16.09 -6.81 45.58
CA LEU A 434 17.34 -7.36 45.05
C LEU A 434 18.15 -8.21 46.06
N ARG A 435 17.79 -8.23 47.35
CA ARG A 435 18.43 -9.11 48.36
C ARG A 435 17.76 -10.48 48.49
N HIS A 436 16.50 -10.63 48.08
CA HIS A 436 15.71 -11.85 48.25
C HIS A 436 14.98 -12.21 46.95
N PHE A 437 15.65 -12.96 46.08
CA PHE A 437 15.05 -13.50 44.86
C PHE A 437 14.13 -14.68 45.19
N ASP A 438 12.82 -14.43 45.26
CA ASP A 438 11.80 -15.44 45.46
C ASP A 438 11.22 -15.98 44.13
N ARG A 439 10.64 -17.19 44.16
CA ARG A 439 10.03 -17.87 43.01
C ARG A 439 8.86 -17.07 42.43
N ASP A 440 8.05 -16.45 43.29
CA ASP A 440 6.94 -15.57 42.89
C ASP A 440 7.43 -14.38 42.06
N MET A 441 8.53 -13.77 42.49
CA MET A 441 9.13 -12.61 41.82
C MET A 441 9.67 -12.98 40.42
N MET A 442 10.29 -14.15 40.29
CA MET A 442 10.69 -14.68 38.99
C MET A 442 9.49 -14.97 38.07
N GLN A 443 8.38 -15.49 38.60
CA GLN A 443 7.16 -15.66 37.81
C GLN A 443 6.58 -14.32 37.35
N GLN A 444 6.54 -13.30 38.21
CA GLN A 444 6.05 -11.95 37.86
C GLN A 444 6.90 -11.32 36.75
N LEU A 445 8.23 -11.37 36.86
CA LEU A 445 9.16 -10.89 35.82
C LEU A 445 9.02 -11.65 34.50
N VAL A 446 8.88 -12.98 34.54
CA VAL A 446 8.68 -13.80 33.33
C VAL A 446 7.34 -13.50 32.66
N ARG A 447 6.25 -13.31 33.42
CA ARG A 447 4.93 -12.94 32.86
C ARG A 447 4.98 -11.58 32.15
N VAL A 448 5.51 -10.56 32.81
CA VAL A 448 5.64 -9.21 32.24
C VAL A 448 6.56 -9.19 31.02
N GLY A 449 7.71 -9.87 31.09
CA GLY A 449 8.63 -10.03 29.97
C GLY A 449 7.99 -10.75 28.78
N ALA A 450 7.31 -11.88 29.01
CA ALA A 450 6.67 -12.67 27.97
C ALA A 450 5.55 -11.89 27.25
N ILE A 451 4.71 -11.14 27.96
CA ILE A 451 3.66 -10.33 27.35
C ILE A 451 4.26 -9.19 26.51
N GLY A 452 5.28 -8.49 27.05
CA GLY A 452 6.00 -7.47 26.29
C GLY A 452 6.61 -8.01 24.99
N VAL A 453 7.31 -9.14 25.07
CA VAL A 453 8.02 -9.78 23.95
C VAL A 453 7.07 -10.36 22.91
N LEU A 454 5.97 -11.00 23.34
CA LEU A 454 4.96 -11.53 22.42
C LEU A 454 4.26 -10.38 21.65
N SER A 455 4.00 -9.26 22.32
CA SER A 455 3.46 -8.07 21.68
C SER A 455 4.45 -7.45 20.66
N ALA A 456 5.75 -7.46 20.98
CA ALA A 456 6.83 -7.04 20.09
C ALA A 456 6.92 -7.93 18.85
N ALA A 457 6.88 -9.25 19.04
CA ALA A 457 6.96 -10.25 17.97
C ALA A 457 5.82 -10.11 16.97
N ILE A 458 4.59 -9.86 17.43
CA ILE A 458 3.43 -9.62 16.56
C ILE A 458 3.64 -8.37 15.70
N LEU A 459 4.06 -7.25 16.31
CA LEU A 459 4.30 -6.01 15.56
C LEU A 459 5.52 -6.10 14.63
N LEU A 460 6.57 -6.84 15.01
CA LEU A 460 7.74 -7.10 14.16
C LEU A 460 7.38 -7.99 12.97
N ALA A 461 6.47 -8.97 13.13
CA ALA A 461 5.93 -9.76 12.02
C ALA A 461 5.12 -8.90 11.04
N LEU A 462 4.27 -8.00 11.55
CA LEU A 462 3.51 -7.05 10.71
C LEU A 462 4.43 -6.06 9.99
N LEU A 463 5.46 -5.54 10.67
CA LEU A 463 6.46 -4.69 10.04
C LEU A 463 7.26 -5.45 8.97
N ALA A 464 7.66 -6.69 9.23
CA ALA A 464 8.35 -7.54 8.27
C ALA A 464 7.51 -7.83 7.03
N MET A 465 6.20 -8.03 7.21
CA MET A 465 5.24 -8.18 6.11
C MET A 465 5.15 -6.90 5.27
N PHE A 466 5.01 -5.73 5.90
CA PHE A 466 4.97 -4.44 5.19
C PHE A 466 6.29 -4.11 4.49
N TRP A 467 7.41 -4.41 5.12
CA TRP A 467 8.74 -4.23 4.55
C TRP A 467 8.97 -5.14 3.34
N ALA A 468 8.65 -6.43 3.46
CA ALA A 468 8.73 -7.38 2.35
C ALA A 468 7.83 -6.95 1.17
N ALA A 469 6.64 -6.43 1.45
CA ALA A 469 5.73 -5.90 0.43
C ALA A 469 6.35 -4.74 -0.37
N LEU A 470 6.96 -3.76 0.31
CA LEU A 470 7.59 -2.58 -0.31
C LEU A 470 8.81 -2.89 -1.19
N ILE A 471 9.51 -4.01 -0.97
CA ILE A 471 10.69 -4.38 -1.76
C ILE A 471 10.39 -5.46 -2.83
N SER A 472 9.11 -5.78 -3.05
CA SER A 472 8.69 -6.91 -3.89
C SER A 472 7.96 -6.46 -5.16
N SER A 473 8.50 -6.81 -6.33
CA SER A 473 7.88 -6.52 -7.63
C SER A 473 6.71 -7.45 -8.00
N THR A 474 6.58 -8.59 -7.31
CA THR A 474 5.51 -9.57 -7.57
C THR A 474 5.09 -10.25 -6.26
N GLU A 475 3.88 -10.81 -6.23
CA GLU A 475 3.39 -11.60 -5.09
C GLU A 475 4.28 -12.82 -4.81
N GLN A 476 4.83 -13.45 -5.86
CA GLN A 476 5.78 -14.55 -5.71
C GLN A 476 7.06 -14.09 -5.01
N ARG A 477 7.61 -12.93 -5.41
CA ARG A 477 8.81 -12.37 -4.78
C ARG A 477 8.54 -11.94 -3.33
N PHE A 478 7.34 -11.45 -3.03
CA PHE A 478 6.90 -11.17 -1.67
C PHE A 478 6.92 -12.46 -0.80
N ARG A 479 6.30 -13.54 -1.29
CA ARG A 479 6.27 -14.84 -0.57
C ARG A 479 7.67 -15.40 -0.34
N GLU A 480 8.56 -15.30 -1.33
CA GLU A 480 9.98 -15.69 -1.20
C GLU A 480 10.68 -14.93 -0.07
N ILE A 481 10.64 -13.59 -0.10
CA ILE A 481 11.31 -12.73 0.89
C ILE A 481 10.72 -12.94 2.30
N TYR A 482 9.40 -13.09 2.40
CA TYR A 482 8.71 -13.19 3.69
C TYR A 482 8.87 -14.56 4.36
N LEU A 483 8.83 -15.67 3.58
CA LEU A 483 8.73 -17.03 4.12
C LEU A 483 9.87 -18.00 3.77
N SER A 484 10.51 -17.91 2.60
CA SER A 484 11.36 -19.01 2.07
C SER A 484 12.77 -18.62 1.61
N GLY A 485 13.18 -17.35 1.75
CA GLY A 485 14.55 -16.91 1.48
C GLY A 485 15.59 -17.47 2.48
N PRO A 486 16.90 -17.26 2.26
CA PRO A 486 17.95 -17.70 3.18
C PRO A 486 17.82 -17.05 4.57
N TYR A 487 17.25 -15.84 4.63
CA TYR A 487 16.90 -15.12 5.85
C TYR A 487 15.43 -14.69 5.72
N PRO A 488 14.44 -15.55 6.03
CA PRO A 488 13.03 -15.21 5.88
C PRO A 488 12.69 -14.02 6.78
N PHE A 489 12.08 -12.97 6.21
CA PHE A 489 11.83 -11.73 6.95
C PHE A 489 10.98 -11.97 8.20
N LEU A 490 9.99 -12.87 8.14
CA LEU A 490 9.17 -13.21 9.29
C LEU A 490 10.01 -13.71 10.48
N THR A 491 10.86 -14.71 10.28
CA THR A 491 11.66 -15.31 11.37
C THR A 491 12.84 -14.43 11.79
N TYR A 492 13.45 -13.71 10.86
CA TYR A 492 14.50 -12.73 11.15
C TYR A 492 13.99 -11.57 12.03
N PHE A 493 12.84 -10.97 11.71
CA PHE A 493 12.26 -9.89 12.51
C PHE A 493 11.66 -10.40 13.83
N VAL A 494 10.91 -11.51 13.82
CA VAL A 494 10.32 -12.07 15.06
C VAL A 494 11.40 -12.44 16.09
N SER A 495 12.55 -12.98 15.65
CA SER A 495 13.66 -13.29 16.58
C SER A 495 14.32 -12.06 17.20
N GLN A 496 14.18 -10.86 16.63
CA GLN A 496 14.65 -9.61 17.25
C GLN A 496 13.86 -9.28 18.53
N ALA A 497 12.61 -9.75 18.66
CA ALA A 497 11.80 -9.58 19.86
C ALA A 497 12.47 -10.16 21.11
N LEU A 498 13.29 -11.21 20.97
CA LEU A 498 14.02 -11.84 22.08
C LEU A 498 15.02 -10.88 22.76
N ILE A 499 15.56 -9.92 22.01
CA ILE A 499 16.48 -8.90 22.53
C ILE A 499 15.74 -7.97 23.51
N SER A 500 14.43 -7.74 23.29
CA SER A 500 13.59 -6.91 24.16
C SER A 500 13.36 -7.53 25.56
N VAL A 501 13.52 -8.85 25.72
CA VAL A 501 13.41 -9.54 27.03
C VAL A 501 14.38 -8.91 28.03
N ILE A 502 15.64 -8.74 27.63
CA ILE A 502 16.73 -8.21 28.45
C ILE A 502 16.39 -6.77 28.87
N GLN A 503 16.02 -5.94 27.89
CA GLN A 503 15.64 -4.54 28.09
C GLN A 503 14.49 -4.39 29.09
N VAL A 504 13.42 -5.19 28.93
CA VAL A 504 12.23 -5.15 29.78
C VAL A 504 12.56 -5.57 31.22
N VAL A 505 13.19 -6.74 31.39
CA VAL A 505 13.51 -7.27 32.73
C VAL A 505 14.45 -6.33 33.48
N MET A 506 15.48 -5.81 32.79
CA MET A 506 16.42 -4.86 33.39
C MET A 506 15.71 -3.58 33.85
N VAL A 507 14.91 -2.94 32.99
CA VAL A 507 14.22 -1.69 33.36
C VAL A 507 13.21 -1.89 34.50
N VAL A 508 12.43 -2.98 34.49
CA VAL A 508 11.46 -3.27 35.57
C VAL A 508 12.18 -3.43 36.91
N ILE A 509 13.31 -4.15 36.94
CA ILE A 509 14.15 -4.29 38.15
C ILE A 509 14.68 -2.93 38.62
N ALA A 510 15.13 -2.06 37.71
CA ALA A 510 15.66 -0.73 38.06
C ALA A 510 14.60 0.20 38.66
N VAL A 511 13.36 0.17 38.13
CA VAL A 511 12.23 0.96 38.63
C VAL A 511 11.85 0.55 40.06
N ASP A 512 11.66 -0.75 40.31
CA ASP A 512 11.26 -1.24 41.63
C ASP A 512 12.37 -1.05 42.67
N ALA A 513 13.64 -1.31 42.30
CA ALA A 513 14.78 -1.15 43.21
C ALA A 513 14.96 0.30 43.72
N LYS A 514 14.49 1.30 42.97
CA LYS A 514 14.44 2.70 43.42
C LYS A 514 13.31 2.93 44.43
N MET A 515 12.12 2.38 44.22
CA MET A 515 11.00 2.52 45.17
C MET A 515 11.37 2.02 46.58
N VAL A 516 12.21 0.97 46.65
CA VAL A 516 12.71 0.41 47.92
C VAL A 516 13.80 1.27 48.58
N ARG A 517 14.53 2.13 47.85
CA ARG A 517 15.69 2.88 48.37
C ARG A 517 15.62 4.39 48.13
N LYS A 518 14.89 5.06 49.02
CA LYS A 518 14.64 6.51 49.07
C LYS A 518 15.87 7.45 49.05
N HIS A 519 17.13 6.97 49.09
CA HIS A 519 18.31 7.84 49.37
C HIS A 519 19.70 7.48 48.77
N ARG A 520 19.88 6.49 47.88
CA ARG A 520 21.18 6.20 47.20
C ARG A 520 20.96 5.52 45.84
N SER A 521 21.70 5.78 44.76
CA SER A 521 22.66 6.84 44.41
C SER A 521 22.76 6.88 42.87
N ARG A 522 22.89 8.05 42.22
CA ARG A 522 22.89 8.18 40.74
C ARG A 522 23.90 7.24 40.04
N MET A 523 25.06 7.00 40.64
CA MET A 523 26.10 6.12 40.10
C MET A 523 25.64 4.67 39.86
N ARG A 524 24.80 4.10 40.74
CA ARG A 524 24.28 2.73 40.55
C ARG A 524 23.32 2.63 39.37
N LEU A 525 22.56 3.69 39.12
CA LEU A 525 21.65 3.79 37.99
C LEU A 525 22.41 3.91 36.66
N ILE A 526 23.49 4.70 36.65
CA ILE A 526 24.42 4.79 35.51
C ILE A 526 25.07 3.45 35.22
N GLY A 527 25.62 2.76 36.25
CA GLY A 527 26.22 1.44 36.08
C GLY A 527 25.23 0.40 35.56
N PHE A 528 23.97 0.48 35.99
CA PHE A 528 22.91 -0.40 35.50
C PHE A 528 22.56 -0.14 34.02
N GLY A 529 22.46 1.14 33.62
CA GLY A 529 22.25 1.51 32.21
C GLY A 529 23.40 1.11 31.29
N ILE A 530 24.65 1.22 31.76
CA ILE A 530 25.84 0.74 31.04
C ILE A 530 25.81 -0.79 30.87
N ALA A 531 25.51 -1.53 31.95
CA ALA A 531 25.39 -2.99 31.88
C ALA A 531 24.30 -3.41 30.89
N ASN A 532 23.13 -2.75 30.93
CA ASN A 532 22.04 -2.98 30.01
C ASN A 532 22.46 -2.74 28.54
N ALA A 533 23.11 -1.60 28.25
CA ALA A 533 23.62 -1.29 26.91
C ALA A 533 24.63 -2.34 26.39
N LEU A 534 25.53 -2.83 27.26
CA LEU A 534 26.48 -3.89 26.90
C LEU A 534 25.79 -5.22 26.58
N PHE A 535 24.77 -5.62 27.36
CA PHE A 535 23.98 -6.83 27.07
C PHE A 535 23.20 -6.71 25.76
N ILE A 536 22.61 -5.55 25.46
CA ILE A 536 21.90 -5.31 24.20
C ILE A 536 22.85 -5.34 22.99
N VAL A 537 24.02 -4.73 23.09
CA VAL A 537 25.08 -4.80 22.04
C VAL A 537 25.51 -6.25 21.80
N PHE A 538 25.73 -7.03 22.86
CA PHE A 538 26.12 -8.43 22.74
C PHE A 538 25.00 -9.29 22.14
N ALA A 539 23.74 -9.09 22.57
CA ALA A 539 22.59 -9.80 22.05
C ALA A 539 22.32 -9.47 20.56
N TRP A 540 22.53 -8.21 20.15
CA TRP A 540 22.43 -7.79 18.75
C TRP A 540 23.54 -8.42 17.89
N ALA A 541 24.79 -8.40 18.35
CA ALA A 541 25.88 -9.09 17.66
C ALA A 541 25.66 -10.61 17.54
N ALA A 542 25.13 -11.25 18.59
CA ALA A 542 24.78 -12.67 18.56
C ALA A 542 23.64 -12.97 17.55
N HIS A 543 22.62 -12.12 17.47
CA HIS A 543 21.53 -12.24 16.50
C HIS A 543 22.05 -12.12 15.05
N LEU A 544 22.87 -11.11 14.76
CA LEU A 544 23.52 -10.97 13.46
C LEU A 544 24.46 -12.15 13.14
N GLY A 545 25.15 -12.71 14.14
CA GLY A 545 25.99 -13.90 13.99
C GLY A 545 25.21 -15.16 13.64
N ILE A 546 24.01 -15.35 14.19
CA ILE A 546 23.12 -16.47 13.90
C ILE A 546 22.56 -16.38 12.48
N TRP A 547 22.15 -15.19 12.05
CA TRP A 547 21.50 -15.00 10.75
C TRP A 547 22.48 -14.77 9.60
N ILE A 548 23.37 -13.79 9.71
CA ILE A 548 24.26 -13.35 8.62
C ILE A 548 25.64 -14.03 8.71
N GLY A 549 26.06 -14.41 9.91
CA GLY A 549 27.44 -14.84 10.18
C GLY A 549 28.44 -13.67 10.16
N PHE A 550 29.66 -13.88 10.66
CA PHE A 550 30.65 -12.79 10.83
C PHE A 550 31.72 -12.70 9.72
N GLY A 551 31.76 -13.67 8.80
CA GLY A 551 32.86 -13.83 7.83
C GLY A 551 33.08 -12.63 6.90
N PHE A 552 32.03 -11.84 6.61
CA PHE A 552 32.12 -10.68 5.74
C PHE A 552 32.97 -9.53 6.34
N CYS A 553 33.08 -9.45 7.67
CA CYS A 553 33.88 -8.40 8.34
C CYS A 553 35.30 -8.91 8.68
N ASN A 554 36.16 -8.96 7.66
CA ASN A 554 37.56 -9.40 7.75
C ASN A 554 37.74 -10.81 8.37
N GLY A 555 36.84 -11.76 8.04
CA GLY A 555 36.97 -13.15 8.46
C GLY A 555 36.85 -13.39 9.97
N ALA A 556 36.16 -12.50 10.71
CA ALA A 556 35.97 -12.67 12.14
C ALA A 556 35.28 -14.00 12.49
N SER A 557 35.83 -14.74 13.46
CA SER A 557 35.32 -16.05 13.87
C SER A 557 34.48 -16.01 15.15
N GLY A 558 34.38 -14.86 15.83
CA GLY A 558 33.61 -14.70 17.06
C GLY A 558 33.22 -13.25 17.37
N ILE A 559 32.23 -13.08 18.25
CA ILE A 559 31.56 -11.81 18.55
C ILE A 559 32.54 -10.68 18.92
N PHE A 560 33.53 -10.94 19.76
CA PHE A 560 34.50 -9.91 20.18
C PHE A 560 35.39 -9.42 19.03
N GLN A 561 35.84 -10.34 18.17
CA GLN A 561 36.62 -9.98 16.98
C GLN A 561 35.77 -9.22 15.96
N PHE A 562 34.51 -9.65 15.78
CA PHE A 562 33.54 -8.95 14.94
C PHE A 562 33.29 -7.51 15.42
N LEU A 563 32.99 -7.31 16.72
CA LEU A 563 32.77 -5.98 17.29
C LEU A 563 34.02 -5.08 17.18
N GLY A 564 35.21 -5.64 17.39
CA GLY A 564 36.48 -4.94 17.18
C GLY A 564 36.67 -4.51 15.72
N ASN A 565 36.50 -5.44 14.78
CA ASN A 565 36.60 -5.18 13.34
C ASN A 565 35.56 -4.15 12.87
N LEU A 566 34.31 -4.24 13.34
CA LEU A 566 33.23 -3.31 13.03
C LEU A 566 33.58 -1.89 13.51
N ALA A 567 34.04 -1.75 14.76
CA ALA A 567 34.46 -0.47 15.32
C ALA A 567 35.69 0.13 14.59
N MET A 568 36.67 -0.69 14.21
CA MET A 568 37.85 -0.25 13.46
C MET A 568 37.55 0.10 12.00
N SER A 569 36.54 -0.54 11.38
CA SER A 569 36.19 -0.32 9.98
C SER A 569 35.59 1.07 9.70
N GLY A 570 35.01 1.70 10.72
CA GLY A 570 34.48 3.07 10.67
C GLY A 570 33.22 3.25 9.82
N PRO A 571 32.55 4.42 9.95
CA PRO A 571 31.35 4.73 9.18
C PRO A 571 31.68 4.87 7.68
N GLY A 572 30.88 4.23 6.82
CA GLY A 572 31.06 4.25 5.35
C GLY A 572 31.86 3.07 4.79
N SER A 573 32.36 2.16 5.63
CA SER A 573 32.89 0.87 5.14
C SER A 573 31.76 -0.11 4.80
N ALA A 574 32.03 -1.06 3.89
CA ALA A 574 31.06 -2.08 3.51
C ALA A 574 30.65 -2.97 4.69
N CYS A 575 31.57 -3.34 5.59
CA CYS A 575 31.22 -4.06 6.83
C CYS A 575 30.26 -3.24 7.69
N PHE A 576 30.56 -1.96 7.94
CA PHE A 576 29.71 -1.10 8.78
C PHE A 576 28.30 -0.93 8.20
N SER A 577 28.18 -0.75 6.88
CA SER A 577 26.87 -0.62 6.23
C SER A 577 26.07 -1.92 6.19
N ILE A 578 26.71 -3.08 5.98
CA ILE A 578 26.00 -4.37 5.82
C ILE A 578 25.48 -4.92 7.16
N TYR A 579 26.24 -4.73 8.25
CA TYR A 579 25.82 -5.18 9.58
C TYR A 579 25.01 -4.13 10.37
N GLY A 580 24.54 -3.06 9.72
CA GLY A 580 23.75 -2.01 10.38
C GLY A 580 24.52 -1.35 11.53
N GLY A 581 25.75 -0.90 11.29
CA GLY A 581 26.64 -0.37 12.33
C GLY A 581 26.03 0.77 13.17
N ILE A 582 25.07 1.53 12.62
CA ILE A 582 24.29 2.55 13.35
C ILE A 582 23.42 1.93 14.45
N ASP A 583 22.83 0.77 14.22
CA ASP A 583 21.94 0.07 15.16
C ASP A 583 22.64 -0.18 16.51
N PHE A 584 23.94 -0.50 16.49
CA PHE A 584 24.72 -0.68 17.71
C PHE A 584 24.77 0.58 18.59
N PHE A 585 24.90 1.77 17.99
CA PHE A 585 24.90 3.04 18.72
C PHE A 585 23.49 3.41 19.18
N VAL A 586 22.49 3.25 18.31
CA VAL A 586 21.08 3.56 18.61
C VAL A 586 20.56 2.67 19.74
N TYR A 587 20.78 1.35 19.66
CA TYR A 587 20.29 0.41 20.66
C TYR A 587 21.02 0.56 22.00
N ALA A 588 22.34 0.80 21.99
CA ALA A 588 23.09 1.13 23.20
C ALA A 588 22.60 2.45 23.85
N PHE A 589 22.34 3.48 23.05
CA PHE A 589 21.81 4.76 23.55
C PHE A 589 20.40 4.61 24.15
N LEU A 590 19.51 3.85 23.52
CA LEU A 590 18.17 3.60 24.04
C LEU A 590 18.19 2.73 25.32
N ALA A 591 19.07 1.73 25.39
CA ALA A 591 19.28 0.88 26.56
C ALA A 591 19.91 1.63 27.75
N LEU A 592 20.75 2.64 27.48
CA LEU A 592 21.28 3.55 28.49
C LEU A 592 20.23 4.59 28.92
N GLY A 593 19.52 5.19 27.96
CA GLY A 593 18.52 6.24 28.17
C GLY A 593 17.28 5.75 28.93
N SER A 594 16.85 4.50 28.73
CA SER A 594 15.75 3.91 29.50
C SER A 594 16.02 3.90 31.01
N ALA A 595 17.28 3.75 31.44
CA ALA A 595 17.65 3.84 32.86
C ALA A 595 17.67 5.30 33.37
N TRP A 596 17.87 6.29 32.50
CA TRP A 596 17.99 7.71 32.88
C TRP A 596 16.63 8.42 32.93
N PHE A 597 15.77 8.22 31.94
CA PHE A 597 14.57 9.04 31.72
C PHE A 597 13.28 8.43 32.28
N LEU A 598 13.17 7.09 32.39
CA LEU A 598 12.01 6.42 33.01
C LEU A 598 11.98 6.57 34.54
N ILE A 599 12.92 7.31 35.09
CA ILE A 599 13.25 7.37 36.51
C ILE A 599 13.40 8.85 36.88
N PRO A 600 12.29 9.61 36.99
CA PRO A 600 12.34 11.05 37.24
C PRO A 600 13.11 11.37 38.53
N PRO A 601 13.86 12.48 38.59
CA PRO A 601 14.55 12.89 39.81
C PRO A 601 13.51 13.05 40.92
N TYR A 602 13.76 12.44 42.08
CA TYR A 602 12.89 12.60 43.25
C TYR A 602 12.94 14.06 43.69
N ALA A 603 11.89 14.82 43.41
CA ALA A 603 11.64 16.07 44.10
C ALA A 603 11.45 15.73 45.59
N PRO A 604 12.27 16.27 46.51
CA PRO A 604 12.02 16.08 47.93
C PRO A 604 10.62 16.60 48.25
N LYS A 605 9.92 15.93 49.17
CA LYS A 605 8.73 16.53 49.79
C LYS A 605 9.16 17.88 50.36
N GLU A 606 8.59 18.97 49.86
CA GLU A 606 8.53 20.20 50.64
C GLU A 606 7.72 19.87 51.89
N GLU A 607 8.42 19.75 53.01
CA GLU A 607 7.78 19.89 54.32
C GLU A 607 7.16 21.29 54.37
N PRO A 608 5.95 21.44 54.96
CA PRO A 608 5.33 22.75 55.05
C PRO A 608 6.31 23.69 55.76
N PRO A 609 6.55 24.91 55.24
CA PRO A 609 7.51 25.82 55.83
C PRO A 609 7.11 26.09 57.28
N ASP A 610 8.06 25.87 58.18
CA ASP A 610 7.87 26.01 59.62
C ASP A 610 7.45 27.46 59.93
N GLU A 611 6.39 27.63 60.72
CA GLU A 611 5.57 28.87 60.79
C GLU A 611 6.23 29.99 61.62
N ARG A 612 7.56 30.13 61.52
CA ARG A 612 8.40 31.08 62.26
C ARG A 612 9.44 31.83 61.42
N ALA A 613 9.57 31.53 60.13
CA ALA A 613 10.50 32.22 59.22
C ALA A 613 9.84 33.42 58.50
N GLN A 614 9.74 34.52 59.24
CA GLN A 614 9.78 35.94 58.82
C GLN A 614 9.45 36.33 57.36
N LEU A 615 8.51 37.28 57.22
CA LEU A 615 8.23 38.10 56.03
C LEU A 615 9.50 38.59 55.29
N PRO A 616 9.45 38.61 53.95
CA PRO A 616 9.83 39.83 53.24
C PRO A 616 8.71 40.34 52.31
N GLN A 617 8.65 41.66 52.18
CA GLN A 617 7.69 42.38 51.35
C GLN A 617 8.12 42.48 49.87
N THR A 618 7.13 42.64 48.98
CA THR A 618 7.19 43.35 47.68
C THR A 618 8.18 42.90 46.59
N ARG A 619 7.67 42.25 45.54
CA ARG A 619 7.37 42.86 44.21
C ARG A 619 6.92 41.80 43.19
N PRO A 620 5.99 42.09 42.27
CA PRO A 620 5.69 41.20 41.14
C PRO A 620 6.67 41.43 39.99
N GLU A 621 7.50 40.44 39.64
CA GLU A 621 8.21 40.41 38.36
C GLU A 621 7.38 39.68 37.29
N PRO A 622 7.36 40.17 36.03
CA PRO A 622 6.65 39.53 34.94
C PRO A 622 7.40 38.31 34.40
N ILE A 623 6.67 37.19 34.27
CA ILE A 623 7.18 35.93 33.71
C ILE A 623 7.53 36.13 32.21
N PRO A 624 8.79 35.92 31.78
CA PRO A 624 9.15 36.08 30.37
C PRO A 624 8.73 34.86 29.54
N PHE A 625 7.58 34.96 28.87
CA PHE A 625 7.22 34.07 27.76
C PHE A 625 8.30 34.15 26.66
N ARG A 626 9.02 33.04 26.43
CA ARG A 626 9.93 32.87 25.28
C ARG A 626 9.29 31.96 24.21
N PRO A 627 8.60 32.50 23.20
CA PRO A 627 8.31 31.74 21.99
C PRO A 627 9.61 31.54 21.21
N ARG A 628 10.09 30.30 21.07
CA ARG A 628 11.28 30.01 20.25
C ARG A 628 10.84 29.87 18.79
N ALA A 629 11.07 30.93 18.02
CA ALA A 629 10.53 31.09 16.68
C ALA A 629 11.04 30.05 15.67
N GLN A 630 10.13 29.56 14.84
CA GLN A 630 10.44 29.04 13.51
C GLN A 630 10.81 30.21 12.59
N LYS A 631 11.84 30.07 11.74
CA LYS A 631 11.97 30.68 10.39
C LYS A 631 13.37 30.48 9.78
N THR A 632 13.43 29.68 8.72
CA THR A 632 14.32 29.84 7.55
C THR A 632 13.58 29.16 6.39
N ALA A 633 12.92 29.88 5.46
CA ALA A 633 13.40 30.85 4.49
C ALA A 633 13.48 30.20 3.10
N MET A 634 12.72 30.76 2.16
CA MET A 634 12.56 30.37 0.76
C MET A 634 13.04 31.52 -0.10
N LEU A 635 13.79 31.26 -1.18
CA LEU A 635 13.79 32.11 -2.38
C LEU A 635 14.32 31.34 -3.60
N ALA A 636 14.05 31.85 -4.80
CA ALA A 636 14.24 31.18 -6.09
C ALA A 636 14.93 32.10 -7.13
N LEU A 637 15.11 31.58 -8.36
CA LEU A 637 15.48 32.28 -9.62
C LEU A 637 16.95 32.72 -9.73
N LEU A 638 17.66 32.67 -10.87
CA LEU A 638 17.25 32.82 -12.29
C LEU A 638 18.34 32.24 -13.26
N ALA A 639 18.22 32.46 -14.57
CA ALA A 639 19.00 31.83 -15.65
C ALA A 639 19.94 32.80 -16.40
N PHE A 640 20.93 32.28 -17.17
CA PHE A 640 21.13 32.48 -18.63
C PHE A 640 22.50 31.93 -19.14
N GLY A 641 22.59 31.57 -20.43
CA GLY A 641 23.85 31.27 -21.14
C GLY A 641 23.65 30.62 -22.52
N LEU A 642 24.21 31.20 -23.58
CA LEU A 642 23.96 30.87 -25.01
C LEU A 642 25.28 30.95 -25.82
N LEU A 643 25.27 30.50 -27.09
CA LEU A 643 26.35 30.52 -28.13
C LEU A 643 27.39 29.38 -28.03
N ALA A 644 27.93 28.76 -29.11
CA ALA A 644 27.63 28.70 -30.57
C ALA A 644 28.33 27.41 -31.14
N ALA A 645 28.50 27.07 -32.43
CA ALA A 645 28.20 27.63 -33.77
C ALA A 645 28.32 26.50 -34.84
N THR A 646 27.94 26.74 -36.10
CA THR A 646 28.19 25.82 -37.26
C THR A 646 28.60 26.57 -38.54
N PRO A 647 29.45 25.98 -39.42
CA PRO A 647 29.73 26.50 -40.76
C PRO A 647 28.86 25.83 -41.84
N GLY A 648 28.54 26.56 -42.91
CA GLY A 648 27.81 26.04 -44.07
C GLY A 648 28.70 25.58 -45.22
N LEU A 649 28.12 24.89 -46.20
CA LEU A 649 28.71 24.57 -47.51
C LEU A 649 27.66 24.70 -48.63
N ALA A 650 28.11 25.08 -49.82
CA ALA A 650 27.28 25.37 -50.99
C ALA A 650 26.83 24.10 -51.74
N GLN A 651 25.85 24.26 -52.65
CA GLN A 651 25.31 23.20 -53.49
C GLN A 651 25.48 23.56 -54.97
N GLU A 652 26.11 22.65 -55.74
CA GLU A 652 26.16 22.73 -57.21
C GLU A 652 24.91 22.11 -57.83
N THR A 653 24.49 22.66 -58.98
CA THR A 653 23.42 22.11 -59.82
C THR A 653 24.01 21.27 -60.95
N GLY A 654 23.65 19.99 -60.99
CA GLY A 654 24.05 19.04 -62.04
C GLY A 654 22.85 18.40 -62.74
N ASP A 655 23.05 17.98 -63.99
CA ASP A 655 22.01 17.42 -64.87
C ASP A 655 21.47 16.07 -64.37
N ARG A 656 20.22 15.72 -64.71
CA ARG A 656 19.49 14.61 -64.06
C ARG A 656 19.74 13.24 -64.72
N GLU A 657 20.14 12.24 -63.95
CA GLU A 657 20.41 10.87 -64.43
C GLU A 657 19.13 9.99 -64.37
N VAL A 658 18.86 9.17 -65.39
CA VAL A 658 17.69 8.26 -65.40
C VAL A 658 18.04 6.92 -64.76
N VAL A 659 17.22 6.45 -63.81
CA VAL A 659 17.37 5.17 -63.10
C VAL A 659 16.17 4.28 -63.39
N ARG A 660 16.43 3.05 -63.86
CA ARG A 660 15.37 2.06 -64.09
C ARG A 660 15.04 1.28 -62.83
N VAL A 661 13.78 1.35 -62.40
CA VAL A 661 13.30 0.73 -61.16
C VAL A 661 12.26 -0.34 -61.47
N GLY A 662 12.57 -1.58 -61.10
CA GLY A 662 11.68 -2.72 -61.22
C GLY A 662 10.63 -2.74 -60.11
N PHE A 663 9.35 -2.86 -60.49
CA PHE A 663 8.21 -3.02 -59.57
C PHE A 663 7.38 -4.25 -59.97
N ARG A 664 6.88 -4.98 -58.97
CA ARG A 664 5.88 -6.04 -59.20
C ARG A 664 4.47 -5.46 -59.34
N ALA A 665 3.65 -6.16 -60.12
CA ALA A 665 2.24 -5.82 -60.33
C ALA A 665 1.27 -6.54 -59.37
N ASP A 666 1.72 -7.54 -58.60
CA ASP A 666 0.86 -8.54 -57.94
C ASP A 666 1.03 -8.69 -56.41
N ALA A 667 1.82 -7.85 -55.74
CA ALA A 667 2.23 -8.00 -54.34
C ALA A 667 1.62 -6.93 -53.40
N GLU A 668 0.30 -6.82 -53.38
CA GLU A 668 -0.47 -5.97 -52.45
C GLU A 668 -0.12 -6.30 -50.98
N PRO A 669 0.09 -5.30 -50.09
CA PRO A 669 0.03 -3.85 -50.31
C PRO A 669 1.41 -3.22 -50.61
N PHE A 670 2.42 -4.02 -50.96
CA PHE A 670 3.81 -3.55 -51.10
C PHE A 670 4.14 -3.00 -52.50
N ALA A 671 3.78 -3.74 -53.56
CA ALA A 671 3.97 -3.33 -54.94
C ALA A 671 2.91 -3.98 -55.83
N TYR A 672 2.02 -3.16 -56.40
CA TYR A 672 0.94 -3.60 -57.28
C TYR A 672 0.59 -2.53 -58.31
N LEU A 673 -0.09 -2.94 -59.38
CA LEU A 673 -0.53 -2.04 -60.44
C LEU A 673 -1.99 -1.58 -60.18
N GLN A 674 -2.24 -0.27 -60.15
CA GLN A 674 -3.57 0.28 -59.93
C GLN A 674 -3.99 1.24 -61.06
N GLY A 675 -5.20 1.08 -61.57
CA GLY A 675 -5.80 1.94 -62.60
C GLY A 675 -6.38 1.17 -63.79
N SER A 676 -7.20 1.83 -64.60
CA SER A 676 -7.73 1.28 -65.85
C SER A 676 -6.69 1.32 -66.97
N SER A 677 -6.88 0.47 -67.99
CA SER A 677 -5.98 0.35 -69.14
C SER A 677 -5.66 1.71 -69.77
N GLY A 678 -4.38 2.10 -69.75
CA GLY A 678 -3.89 3.41 -70.23
C GLY A 678 -3.56 4.44 -69.14
N GLN A 679 -3.96 4.25 -67.88
CA GLN A 679 -3.56 5.11 -66.73
C GLN A 679 -3.05 4.31 -65.51
N GLN A 680 -2.61 3.07 -65.75
CA GLN A 680 -2.04 2.22 -64.72
C GLN A 680 -0.77 2.86 -64.11
N ARG A 681 -0.72 2.89 -62.78
CA ARG A 681 0.44 3.32 -62.00
C ARG A 681 0.75 2.29 -60.93
N PHE A 682 2.03 2.02 -60.72
CA PHE A 682 2.48 1.25 -59.55
C PHE A 682 2.11 2.00 -58.26
N ARG A 683 1.66 1.26 -57.25
CA ARG A 683 1.41 1.72 -55.89
C ARG A 683 1.79 0.66 -54.87
N GLY A 684 1.90 1.08 -53.62
CA GLY A 684 2.18 0.22 -52.48
C GLY A 684 3.35 0.73 -51.64
N TYR A 685 3.57 0.12 -50.48
CA TYR A 685 4.58 0.54 -49.51
C TYR A 685 6.00 0.63 -50.11
N MET A 686 6.45 -0.37 -50.89
CA MET A 686 7.78 -0.38 -51.50
C MET A 686 7.88 0.59 -52.68
N VAL A 687 6.77 0.78 -53.40
CA VAL A 687 6.68 1.71 -54.53
C VAL A 687 6.81 3.15 -54.04
N ASP A 688 6.00 3.54 -53.05
CA ASP A 688 6.01 4.87 -52.47
C ASP A 688 7.32 5.15 -51.71
N LEU A 689 7.90 4.14 -51.05
CA LEU A 689 9.24 4.23 -50.49
C LEU A 689 10.25 4.60 -51.58
N CYS A 690 10.29 3.85 -52.68
CA CYS A 690 11.25 4.11 -53.75
C CYS A 690 11.05 5.48 -54.42
N TYR A 691 9.80 5.91 -54.68
CA TYR A 691 9.57 7.27 -55.17
C TYR A 691 10.05 8.35 -54.17
N ARG A 692 9.96 8.12 -52.85
CA ARG A 692 10.53 9.02 -51.83
C ARG A 692 12.06 8.97 -51.76
N LEU A 693 12.69 7.82 -52.03
CA LEU A 693 14.15 7.75 -52.12
C LEU A 693 14.67 8.64 -53.25
N PHE A 694 14.00 8.63 -54.41
CA PHE A 694 14.38 9.40 -55.60
C PHE A 694 13.68 10.78 -55.74
N SER A 695 13.02 11.30 -54.70
CA SER A 695 12.41 12.65 -54.71
C SER A 695 13.43 13.82 -54.68
N SER A 696 14.68 13.55 -55.03
CA SER A 696 15.78 14.51 -55.12
C SER A 696 16.12 14.83 -56.56
N ASP A 697 16.54 16.05 -56.85
CA ASP A 697 16.85 16.54 -58.20
C ASP A 697 17.89 15.74 -59.00
N ARG A 698 18.66 14.84 -58.39
CA ARG A 698 19.73 14.09 -59.07
C ARG A 698 19.22 13.02 -60.05
N TYR A 699 18.05 12.44 -59.81
CA TYR A 699 17.61 11.21 -60.49
C TYR A 699 16.16 11.28 -60.99
N VAL A 700 15.89 10.64 -62.12
CA VAL A 700 14.52 10.45 -62.67
C VAL A 700 14.22 8.95 -62.72
N VAL A 701 13.07 8.55 -62.17
CA VAL A 701 12.64 7.14 -62.11
C VAL A 701 11.94 6.72 -63.41
N ASP A 702 12.49 5.72 -64.09
CA ASP A 702 11.88 4.98 -65.19
C ASP A 702 11.31 3.66 -64.64
N ALA A 703 9.99 3.53 -64.56
CA ALA A 703 9.31 2.43 -63.87
C ALA A 703 9.09 1.23 -64.81
N VAL A 704 9.59 0.06 -64.40
CA VAL A 704 9.63 -1.17 -65.22
C VAL A 704 8.90 -2.30 -64.50
N GLU A 705 8.01 -3.00 -65.21
CA GLU A 705 7.29 -4.16 -64.64
C GLU A 705 8.18 -5.41 -64.56
N VAL A 706 8.12 -6.11 -63.43
CA VAL A 706 8.79 -7.41 -63.21
C VAL A 706 7.87 -8.41 -62.51
N THR A 707 8.15 -9.71 -62.66
CA THR A 707 7.44 -10.82 -62.00
C THR A 707 8.29 -11.44 -60.90
N ALA A 708 7.68 -12.27 -60.03
CA ALA A 708 8.40 -13.00 -58.99
C ALA A 708 9.53 -13.90 -59.53
N GLU A 709 9.39 -14.38 -60.77
CA GLU A 709 10.33 -15.27 -61.46
C GLU A 709 11.44 -14.51 -62.21
N ASN A 710 11.13 -13.41 -62.91
CA ASN A 710 12.11 -12.73 -63.78
C ASN A 710 12.86 -11.56 -63.13
N ARG A 711 12.39 -11.05 -61.98
CA ARG A 711 12.94 -9.88 -61.25
C ARG A 711 14.44 -9.94 -60.97
N PHE A 712 15.00 -11.14 -60.81
CA PHE A 712 16.42 -11.34 -60.54
C PHE A 712 17.25 -11.45 -61.82
N ASN A 713 16.70 -12.04 -62.89
CA ASN A 713 17.35 -12.17 -64.19
C ASN A 713 17.60 -10.80 -64.83
N ALA A 714 16.81 -9.79 -64.46
CA ALA A 714 16.96 -8.38 -64.84
C ALA A 714 18.31 -7.74 -64.40
N PHE A 715 19.03 -8.36 -63.46
CA PHE A 715 20.38 -7.95 -63.01
C PHE A 715 21.53 -8.75 -63.64
N GLU A 716 21.25 -9.78 -64.44
CA GLU A 716 22.28 -10.61 -65.09
C GLU A 716 23.21 -9.76 -66.00
N THR A 717 24.40 -10.27 -66.28
CA THR A 717 25.35 -9.66 -67.23
C THR A 717 25.82 -10.73 -68.23
N PRO A 718 25.48 -10.62 -69.53
CA PRO A 718 24.67 -9.57 -70.16
C PRO A 718 23.19 -9.62 -69.72
N PRO A 719 22.51 -8.47 -69.61
CA PRO A 719 21.15 -8.42 -69.09
C PRO A 719 20.14 -9.00 -70.09
N ARG A 720 19.26 -9.86 -69.58
CA ARG A 720 18.03 -10.26 -70.28
C ARG A 720 16.95 -9.21 -70.01
N ALA A 721 16.09 -8.94 -71.00
CA ALA A 721 14.99 -7.99 -70.81
C ALA A 721 13.93 -8.55 -69.84
N PRO A 722 13.34 -7.74 -68.95
CA PRO A 722 13.56 -6.30 -68.76
C PRO A 722 14.86 -5.95 -68.00
N PHE A 723 15.46 -4.79 -68.29
CA PHE A 723 16.68 -4.30 -67.63
C PHE A 723 16.36 -3.28 -66.53
N ILE A 724 16.88 -3.50 -65.31
CA ILE A 724 16.68 -2.61 -64.15
C ILE A 724 18.01 -2.31 -63.43
N ASP A 725 18.07 -1.15 -62.78
CA ASP A 725 19.18 -0.73 -61.92
C ASP A 725 18.90 -0.96 -60.42
N LEU A 726 17.61 -0.97 -60.06
CA LEU A 726 17.08 -1.17 -58.71
C LEU A 726 15.80 -2.01 -58.78
N LEU A 727 15.59 -2.88 -57.79
CA LEU A 727 14.36 -3.63 -57.60
C LEU A 727 13.67 -3.19 -56.30
N CYS A 728 12.42 -2.75 -56.44
CA CYS A 728 11.56 -2.23 -55.38
C CYS A 728 10.35 -3.14 -55.19
N ASP A 729 10.58 -4.21 -54.43
CA ASP A 729 9.72 -5.38 -54.26
C ASP A 729 9.96 -5.93 -52.85
N PRO A 730 8.98 -6.55 -52.18
CA PRO A 730 9.20 -7.41 -51.00
C PRO A 730 10.14 -8.59 -51.30
N VAL A 731 11.45 -8.31 -51.42
CA VAL A 731 12.52 -9.29 -51.59
C VAL A 731 13.09 -9.65 -50.23
N THR A 732 12.88 -10.87 -49.75
CA THR A 732 13.50 -11.35 -48.51
C THR A 732 15.01 -11.50 -48.64
N LEU A 733 15.74 -10.92 -47.69
CA LEU A 733 17.14 -11.21 -47.43
C LEU A 733 17.27 -12.55 -46.66
N ARG A 734 17.68 -13.62 -47.35
CA ARG A 734 17.99 -14.94 -46.75
C ARG A 734 19.47 -15.26 -46.85
N PHE A 735 20.09 -15.66 -45.74
CA PHE A 735 21.50 -16.06 -45.71
C PHE A 735 21.75 -17.44 -46.34
N SER A 736 20.74 -18.31 -46.40
CA SER A 736 20.81 -19.69 -46.91
C SER A 736 20.67 -19.80 -48.43
N ALA A 737 20.08 -18.80 -49.10
CA ALA A 737 19.91 -18.83 -50.55
C ALA A 737 21.24 -18.53 -51.27
N GLU A 738 21.73 -19.46 -52.09
CA GLU A 738 22.91 -19.23 -52.93
C GLU A 738 22.63 -18.16 -54.00
N ASP A 739 21.40 -18.12 -54.52
CA ASP A 739 20.96 -17.20 -55.58
C ASP A 739 21.20 -15.72 -55.23
N GLY A 740 20.83 -15.31 -54.02
CA GLY A 740 20.85 -13.91 -53.59
C GLY A 740 22.25 -13.26 -53.56
N ARG A 741 23.32 -14.06 -53.43
CA ARG A 741 24.68 -13.54 -53.24
C ARG A 741 25.31 -12.99 -54.52
N ASN A 742 24.88 -13.49 -55.69
CA ASN A 742 25.47 -13.09 -56.98
C ASN A 742 24.74 -11.92 -57.67
N LEU A 743 23.48 -11.67 -57.36
CA LEU A 743 22.58 -10.79 -58.13
C LEU A 743 22.76 -9.27 -57.90
N GLY A 744 22.92 -8.82 -56.65
CA GLY A 744 22.90 -7.39 -56.31
C GLY A 744 23.60 -7.02 -55.01
N VAL A 745 23.49 -5.76 -54.60
CA VAL A 745 23.78 -5.27 -53.24
C VAL A 745 22.46 -4.89 -52.59
N PHE A 746 22.22 -5.38 -51.38
CA PHE A 746 21.01 -5.05 -50.62
C PHE A 746 21.12 -3.67 -49.95
N SER A 747 19.99 -2.96 -49.84
CA SER A 747 19.82 -1.85 -48.91
C SER A 747 19.83 -2.34 -47.44
N PRO A 748 19.84 -1.43 -46.44
CA PRO A 748 19.31 -1.78 -45.12
C PRO A 748 17.91 -2.39 -45.26
N ILE A 749 17.53 -3.26 -44.33
CA ILE A 749 16.20 -3.88 -44.32
C ILE A 749 15.17 -2.75 -44.17
N VAL A 750 14.13 -2.71 -45.00
CA VAL A 750 13.12 -1.62 -45.03
C VAL A 750 11.73 -2.04 -44.53
N PHE A 751 11.53 -3.35 -44.30
CA PHE A 751 10.33 -3.92 -43.70
C PHE A 751 10.64 -5.34 -43.14
N VAL A 752 9.83 -5.86 -42.21
CA VAL A 752 9.88 -7.26 -41.76
C VAL A 752 8.47 -7.85 -41.77
N SER A 753 8.31 -8.94 -42.52
CA SER A 753 7.13 -9.79 -42.59
C SER A 753 7.47 -11.20 -42.07
N GLY A 754 6.66 -12.20 -42.40
CA GLY A 754 6.92 -13.61 -42.13
C GLY A 754 5.94 -14.53 -42.85
N VAL A 755 6.37 -15.69 -43.34
CA VAL A 755 5.49 -16.61 -44.07
C VAL A 755 4.39 -17.14 -43.15
N SER A 756 3.16 -17.11 -43.63
CA SER A 756 1.96 -17.65 -42.99
C SER A 756 1.07 -18.32 -44.05
N TYR A 757 -0.18 -18.65 -43.69
CA TYR A 757 -1.17 -19.13 -44.63
C TYR A 757 -2.58 -18.59 -44.35
N LEU A 758 -3.36 -18.40 -45.41
CA LEU A 758 -4.82 -18.35 -45.33
C LEU A 758 -5.36 -19.76 -45.48
N ARG A 759 -6.35 -20.15 -44.67
CA ARG A 759 -6.96 -21.48 -44.73
C ARG A 759 -8.44 -21.37 -45.09
N ARG A 760 -8.95 -22.32 -45.86
CA ARG A 760 -10.37 -22.41 -46.22
C ARG A 760 -10.83 -23.84 -46.03
N GLN A 761 -11.60 -24.06 -44.96
CA GLN A 761 -12.14 -25.36 -44.61
C GLN A 761 -13.43 -25.64 -45.40
N PRO A 762 -13.69 -26.90 -45.81
CA PRO A 762 -14.94 -27.28 -46.46
C PRO A 762 -16.11 -27.39 -45.47
N GLN A 763 -17.35 -27.37 -45.98
CA GLN A 763 -18.54 -27.69 -45.19
C GLN A 763 -18.72 -29.21 -45.06
N GLY A 764 -17.87 -29.87 -44.26
CA GLY A 764 -17.94 -31.32 -44.01
C GLY A 764 -16.74 -31.85 -43.21
N PRO A 765 -16.73 -33.15 -42.86
CA PRO A 765 -15.54 -33.79 -42.30
C PRO A 765 -14.37 -33.69 -43.30
N GLY A 766 -13.23 -33.19 -42.84
CA GLY A 766 -12.08 -32.88 -43.69
C GLY A 766 -11.34 -34.12 -44.22
N GLY A 767 -10.84 -34.01 -45.46
CA GLY A 767 -10.00 -35.01 -46.12
C GLY A 767 -8.66 -34.42 -46.57
N ASP A 768 -8.45 -34.34 -47.89
CA ASP A 768 -7.22 -33.85 -48.51
C ASP A 768 -6.99 -32.34 -48.33
N VAL A 769 -5.72 -31.92 -48.31
CA VAL A 769 -5.30 -30.51 -48.15
C VAL A 769 -4.41 -30.08 -49.32
N MET A 770 -4.81 -29.01 -50.02
CA MET A 770 -4.02 -28.41 -51.09
C MET A 770 -3.24 -27.18 -50.57
N LEU A 771 -1.92 -27.19 -50.78
CA LEU A 771 -0.98 -26.17 -50.33
C LEU A 771 -0.57 -25.28 -51.52
N GLY A 772 -1.23 -24.14 -51.70
CA GLY A 772 -1.00 -23.20 -52.79
C GLY A 772 0.05 -22.13 -52.47
N TYR A 773 0.99 -21.86 -53.38
CA TYR A 773 2.03 -20.83 -53.23
C TYR A 773 2.48 -20.27 -54.59
N VAL A 774 3.26 -19.18 -54.58
CA VAL A 774 3.80 -18.54 -55.79
C VAL A 774 5.20 -19.08 -56.12
N ARG A 775 5.46 -19.35 -57.41
CA ARG A 775 6.78 -19.74 -57.95
C ARG A 775 7.84 -18.69 -57.60
N GLY A 776 9.03 -19.14 -57.20
CA GLY A 776 10.13 -18.23 -56.84
C GLY A 776 9.85 -17.35 -55.61
N SER A 777 8.91 -17.76 -54.74
CA SER A 777 8.67 -17.14 -53.43
C SER A 777 9.29 -17.94 -52.29
N THR A 778 9.50 -17.27 -51.16
CA THR A 778 10.05 -17.86 -49.91
C THR A 778 9.08 -18.79 -49.19
N ALA A 779 7.82 -18.85 -49.65
CA ALA A 779 6.77 -19.67 -49.07
C ALA A 779 6.91 -21.18 -49.37
N ILE A 780 7.64 -21.54 -50.42
CA ILE A 780 7.83 -22.93 -50.89
C ILE A 780 8.34 -23.82 -49.75
N GLU A 781 9.46 -23.44 -49.12
CA GLU A 781 10.05 -24.18 -47.99
C GLU A 781 9.09 -24.30 -46.80
N THR A 782 8.21 -23.31 -46.58
CA THR A 782 7.27 -23.32 -45.45
C THR A 782 6.08 -24.22 -45.74
N ALA A 783 5.60 -24.27 -46.99
CA ALA A 783 4.58 -25.22 -47.42
C ALA A 783 5.10 -26.67 -47.33
N GLN A 784 6.34 -26.93 -47.76
CA GLN A 784 7.01 -28.22 -47.61
C GLN A 784 7.09 -28.64 -46.14
N ARG A 785 7.61 -27.79 -45.26
CA ARG A 785 7.67 -28.06 -43.81
C ARG A 785 6.31 -28.26 -43.17
N ALA A 786 5.28 -27.54 -43.62
CA ALA A 786 3.91 -27.73 -43.15
C ALA A 786 3.37 -29.13 -43.49
N CYS A 787 3.78 -29.70 -44.63
CA CYS A 787 3.50 -31.09 -44.98
C CYS A 787 4.32 -32.06 -44.14
N GLU A 788 5.64 -31.86 -44.01
CA GLU A 788 6.54 -32.68 -43.20
C GLU A 788 6.02 -32.83 -41.76
N SER A 789 5.73 -31.70 -41.10
CA SER A 789 5.27 -31.63 -39.71
C SER A 789 3.79 -31.99 -39.52
N ASP A 790 3.08 -32.33 -40.59
CA ASP A 790 1.63 -32.57 -40.61
C ASP A 790 0.81 -31.46 -39.93
N LEU A 791 1.05 -30.20 -40.34
CA LEU A 791 0.49 -29.01 -39.71
C LEU A 791 -1.05 -29.01 -39.62
N PHE A 792 -1.71 -29.66 -40.57
CA PHE A 792 -3.17 -29.73 -40.68
C PHE A 792 -3.77 -31.06 -40.14
N LYS A 793 -2.93 -31.97 -39.59
CA LYS A 793 -3.31 -33.25 -38.98
C LYS A 793 -4.03 -34.20 -39.94
N VAL A 794 -3.43 -34.36 -41.10
CA VAL A 794 -3.91 -35.10 -42.27
C VAL A 794 -3.35 -36.53 -42.26
N LYS A 795 -2.11 -36.73 -41.77
CA LYS A 795 -1.44 -38.04 -41.79
C LYS A 795 -2.01 -38.95 -40.69
N PRO A 796 -2.35 -40.22 -40.98
CA PRO A 796 -2.79 -41.16 -39.96
C PRO A 796 -1.66 -41.48 -38.97
N THR A 797 -2.01 -41.66 -37.69
CA THR A 797 -1.06 -41.80 -36.56
C THR A 797 -0.23 -43.10 -36.53
N ALA A 798 -0.31 -43.95 -37.55
CA ALA A 798 0.39 -45.22 -37.66
C ALA A 798 1.34 -45.22 -38.86
N GLY A 799 2.57 -45.69 -38.64
CA GLY A 799 3.74 -45.40 -39.48
C GLY A 799 3.68 -45.76 -40.96
N THR A 800 4.58 -45.10 -41.69
CA THR A 800 5.13 -45.46 -43.01
C THR A 800 4.19 -45.46 -44.20
N GLU A 801 3.86 -44.25 -44.69
CA GLU A 801 3.96 -43.86 -46.11
C GLU A 801 4.00 -42.31 -46.18
N ASP A 802 4.79 -41.74 -47.09
CA ASP A 802 4.97 -40.28 -47.18
C ASP A 802 3.73 -39.60 -47.77
N GLY A 803 2.84 -39.09 -46.91
CA GLY A 803 1.63 -38.35 -47.30
C GLY A 803 1.87 -36.97 -47.94
N CYS A 804 3.11 -36.66 -48.33
CA CYS A 804 3.50 -35.47 -49.08
C CYS A 804 3.73 -35.89 -50.55
N ASN A 805 2.75 -35.67 -51.42
CA ASN A 805 2.94 -35.94 -52.85
C ASN A 805 3.57 -34.72 -53.53
N ASP A 806 4.85 -34.82 -53.89
CA ASP A 806 5.59 -33.80 -54.63
C ASP A 806 5.16 -33.67 -56.10
N GLU A 807 4.32 -34.57 -56.61
CA GLU A 807 3.68 -34.40 -57.92
C GLU A 807 2.66 -33.25 -57.90
N THR A 808 3.07 -32.07 -58.36
CA THR A 808 2.16 -30.97 -58.69
C THR A 808 1.03 -31.47 -59.61
N PRO A 809 -0.25 -31.33 -59.23
CA PRO A 809 -1.37 -31.77 -60.08
C PRO A 809 -1.34 -31.08 -61.45
N SER A 810 -1.67 -31.84 -62.50
CA SER A 810 -1.77 -31.33 -63.88
C SER A 810 -2.71 -30.12 -64.02
N ASN A 811 -3.72 -30.02 -63.15
CA ASN A 811 -4.53 -28.83 -63.01
C ASN A 811 -5.00 -28.60 -61.56
N CYS A 812 -4.35 -27.67 -60.84
CA CYS A 812 -4.77 -27.26 -59.49
C CYS A 812 -6.19 -26.68 -59.38
N TYR A 813 -6.87 -26.36 -60.50
CA TYR A 813 -8.28 -25.98 -60.51
C TYR A 813 -9.25 -27.16 -60.71
N GLN A 814 -8.80 -28.36 -61.10
CA GLN A 814 -9.69 -29.48 -61.51
C GLN A 814 -9.26 -30.90 -61.09
N ASP A 815 -7.98 -31.16 -60.80
CA ASP A 815 -7.48 -32.52 -60.53
C ASP A 815 -7.36 -32.86 -59.03
N VAL A 816 -8.41 -33.48 -58.48
CA VAL A 816 -8.30 -34.47 -57.38
C VAL A 816 -9.05 -35.77 -57.76
N THR A 817 -9.34 -35.98 -59.04
CA THR A 817 -10.25 -37.03 -59.52
C THR A 817 -9.52 -38.32 -59.95
N TYR A 818 -8.19 -38.41 -59.81
CA TYR A 818 -7.39 -39.44 -60.49
C TYR A 818 -6.37 -40.17 -59.58
N SER A 819 -6.82 -40.71 -58.44
CA SER A 819 -6.12 -41.84 -57.78
C SER A 819 -7.04 -42.72 -56.93
N ILE A 820 -8.15 -43.19 -57.50
CA ILE A 820 -8.83 -44.40 -57.00
C ILE A 820 -8.39 -45.55 -57.91
N ASP A 821 -7.11 -45.93 -57.77
CA ASP A 821 -6.66 -47.23 -58.27
C ASP A 821 -7.02 -48.30 -57.23
N GLN A 822 -7.28 -49.52 -57.69
CA GLN A 822 -8.03 -50.51 -56.92
C GLN A 822 -7.19 -51.17 -55.81
N THR A 823 -7.30 -50.67 -54.58
CA THR A 823 -6.91 -51.42 -53.37
C THR A 823 -8.14 -51.80 -52.55
N GLU A 824 -8.38 -53.09 -52.34
CA GLU A 824 -9.60 -53.67 -51.73
C GLU A 824 -9.82 -53.37 -50.22
N GLU A 825 -9.01 -52.53 -49.57
CA GLU A 825 -9.17 -52.19 -48.16
C GLU A 825 -9.54 -50.71 -47.96
N GLY A 826 -10.73 -50.49 -47.40
CA GLY A 826 -11.42 -49.19 -47.35
C GLY A 826 -10.86 -48.18 -46.34
N TYR A 827 -9.64 -47.67 -46.57
CA TYR A 827 -9.09 -46.52 -45.86
C TYR A 827 -8.91 -45.31 -46.80
N SER A 828 -9.67 -44.25 -46.52
CA SER A 828 -9.47 -42.94 -47.15
C SER A 828 -8.10 -42.39 -46.76
N ARG A 829 -7.15 -42.37 -47.69
CA ARG A 829 -5.82 -41.77 -47.50
C ARG A 829 -5.91 -40.26 -47.69
N ASN A 830 -6.10 -39.53 -46.60
CA ASN A 830 -5.98 -38.07 -46.58
C ASN A 830 -4.52 -37.69 -46.92
N ARG A 831 -4.30 -36.78 -47.88
CA ARG A 831 -2.98 -36.40 -48.42
C ARG A 831 -2.82 -34.90 -48.58
N TYR A 832 -1.55 -34.49 -48.70
CA TYR A 832 -1.16 -33.15 -49.12
C TYR A 832 -0.85 -33.09 -50.62
N PHE A 833 -1.29 -32.02 -51.28
CA PHE A 833 -0.96 -31.69 -52.66
C PHE A 833 -0.36 -30.30 -52.75
N PHE A 834 0.76 -30.14 -53.46
CA PHE A 834 1.37 -28.83 -53.70
C PHE A 834 0.84 -28.18 -54.97
N CYS A 835 0.54 -26.88 -54.91
CA CYS A 835 0.01 -26.10 -56.02
C CYS A 835 0.81 -24.82 -56.24
N GLU A 836 1.56 -24.79 -57.34
CA GLU A 836 2.39 -23.67 -57.72
C GLU A 836 1.68 -22.74 -58.72
N PHE A 837 1.77 -21.42 -58.50
CA PHE A 837 1.17 -20.38 -59.35
C PHE A 837 2.19 -19.32 -59.77
N SER A 838 1.92 -18.58 -60.85
CA SER A 838 2.86 -17.56 -61.36
C SER A 838 2.80 -16.22 -60.61
N SER A 839 1.69 -15.94 -59.93
CA SER A 839 1.44 -14.69 -59.22
C SER A 839 0.47 -14.86 -58.05
N HIS A 840 0.51 -13.95 -57.07
CA HIS A 840 -0.46 -13.95 -55.96
C HIS A 840 -1.90 -13.73 -56.45
N THR A 841 -2.09 -13.09 -57.62
CA THR A 841 -3.39 -12.91 -58.27
C THR A 841 -3.99 -14.25 -58.72
N GLU A 842 -3.18 -15.14 -59.27
CA GLU A 842 -3.62 -16.50 -59.61
C GLU A 842 -3.88 -17.34 -58.37
N THR A 843 -3.02 -17.24 -57.34
CA THR A 843 -3.20 -18.02 -56.10
C THR A 843 -4.45 -17.60 -55.33
N ILE A 844 -4.74 -16.30 -55.19
CA ILE A 844 -5.97 -15.85 -54.51
C ILE A 844 -7.23 -16.25 -55.30
N LYS A 845 -7.18 -16.16 -56.64
CA LYS A 845 -8.27 -16.61 -57.52
C LYS A 845 -8.52 -18.11 -57.39
N TRP A 846 -7.47 -18.92 -57.31
CA TRP A 846 -7.58 -20.35 -57.01
C TRP A 846 -8.18 -20.59 -55.61
N PHE A 847 -7.63 -19.97 -54.57
CA PHE A 847 -8.05 -20.13 -53.18
C PHE A 847 -9.53 -19.78 -52.98
N CYS A 848 -9.96 -18.65 -53.53
CA CYS A 848 -11.33 -18.14 -53.49
C CYS A 848 -12.27 -18.74 -54.54
N SER A 849 -11.78 -19.52 -55.50
CA SER A 849 -12.64 -20.15 -56.53
C SER A 849 -13.76 -20.98 -55.90
N GLY A 850 -14.91 -21.03 -56.57
CA GLY A 850 -16.16 -21.56 -56.02
C GLY A 850 -16.07 -23.00 -55.48
N GLU A 851 -17.00 -23.30 -54.58
CA GLU A 851 -17.21 -24.63 -54.01
C GLU A 851 -17.27 -25.69 -55.12
N TYR A 852 -16.57 -26.82 -54.94
CA TYR A 852 -16.43 -27.86 -55.96
C TYR A 852 -17.83 -28.32 -56.37
N ARG A 853 -18.29 -27.94 -57.57
CA ARG A 853 -19.58 -28.39 -58.09
C ARG A 853 -19.51 -29.91 -58.15
N SER A 854 -20.22 -30.57 -57.24
CA SER A 854 -20.38 -32.02 -57.22
C SER A 854 -20.86 -32.47 -58.60
N TYR A 855 -19.93 -33.01 -59.39
CA TYR A 855 -20.26 -33.66 -60.64
C TYR A 855 -20.96 -34.96 -60.27
N SER A 856 -22.28 -34.91 -60.23
CA SER A 856 -23.13 -36.07 -59.97
C SER A 856 -22.86 -37.13 -61.04
N TYR A 857 -22.00 -38.09 -60.73
CA TYR A 857 -21.82 -39.28 -61.56
C TYR A 857 -23.14 -40.04 -61.67
N PRO A 858 -23.43 -40.70 -62.81
CA PRO A 858 -24.68 -41.45 -63.02
C PRO A 858 -24.93 -42.62 -62.04
N TYR A 859 -23.93 -42.95 -61.21
CA TYR A 859 -23.94 -44.06 -60.25
C TYR A 859 -24.06 -43.63 -58.77
N GLY A 860 -24.42 -42.37 -58.49
CA GLY A 860 -25.03 -41.99 -57.21
C GLY A 860 -24.14 -41.97 -55.96
N ILE A 861 -22.81 -42.07 -56.10
CA ILE A 861 -21.87 -41.89 -54.98
C ILE A 861 -21.31 -40.47 -55.05
N ALA A 862 -21.81 -39.57 -54.20
CA ALA A 862 -21.17 -38.28 -53.96
C ALA A 862 -19.97 -38.48 -53.03
N HIS A 863 -18.81 -37.92 -53.36
CA HIS A 863 -17.67 -37.90 -52.44
C HIS A 863 -18.04 -37.06 -51.19
N PRO A 864 -18.00 -37.63 -49.97
CA PRO A 864 -18.49 -36.96 -48.76
C PRO A 864 -17.45 -36.06 -48.08
N TYR A 865 -16.21 -36.04 -48.59
CA TYR A 865 -15.09 -35.30 -48.03
C TYR A 865 -14.82 -34.07 -48.89
N GLY A 866 -14.82 -32.89 -48.27
CA GLY A 866 -14.40 -31.67 -48.95
C GLY A 866 -12.88 -31.52 -48.91
N ILE A 867 -12.34 -30.85 -49.93
CA ILE A 867 -10.92 -30.53 -50.04
C ILE A 867 -10.67 -29.22 -49.30
N GLU A 868 -9.69 -29.22 -48.40
CA GLU A 868 -9.22 -28.00 -47.74
C GLU A 868 -8.18 -27.29 -48.62
N ARG A 869 -8.21 -25.96 -48.62
CA ARG A 869 -7.17 -25.16 -49.30
C ARG A 869 -6.42 -24.30 -48.29
N ALA A 870 -5.10 -24.30 -48.39
CA ALA A 870 -4.22 -23.40 -47.67
C ALA A 870 -3.36 -22.61 -48.66
N TYR A 871 -3.45 -21.28 -48.63
CA TYR A 871 -2.64 -20.38 -49.46
C TYR A 871 -1.49 -19.84 -48.62
N PHE A 872 -0.28 -20.31 -48.90
CA PHE A 872 0.96 -19.91 -48.26
C PHE A 872 1.60 -18.69 -48.95
N GLY A 873 2.13 -17.79 -48.13
CA GLY A 873 2.82 -16.59 -48.57
C GLY A 873 3.20 -15.72 -47.38
N ASP A 874 3.93 -14.65 -47.62
CA ASP A 874 4.22 -13.68 -46.56
C ASP A 874 2.92 -13.10 -46.02
N ARG A 875 2.75 -13.15 -44.69
CA ARG A 875 1.47 -12.85 -44.01
C ARG A 875 0.85 -11.54 -44.48
N ASP A 876 1.67 -10.51 -44.56
CA ASP A 876 1.21 -9.16 -44.89
C ASP A 876 0.85 -9.03 -46.38
N ILE A 877 1.42 -9.88 -47.26
CA ILE A 877 1.02 -10.00 -48.68
C ILE A 877 -0.29 -10.79 -48.81
N ILE A 878 -0.41 -11.98 -48.21
CA ILE A 878 -1.61 -12.82 -48.39
C ILE A 878 -2.86 -12.17 -47.78
N ILE A 879 -2.71 -11.45 -46.65
CA ILE A 879 -3.79 -10.65 -46.06
C ILE A 879 -4.13 -9.46 -46.97
N GLY A 880 -3.14 -8.70 -47.44
CA GLY A 880 -3.36 -7.57 -48.34
C GLY A 880 -4.03 -7.99 -49.66
N LYS A 881 -3.65 -9.14 -50.19
CA LYS A 881 -4.24 -9.70 -51.41
C LYS A 881 -5.69 -10.16 -51.22
N LEU A 882 -6.01 -10.75 -50.07
CA LEU A 882 -7.40 -11.08 -49.71
C LEU A 882 -8.24 -9.81 -49.54
N GLU A 883 -7.69 -8.77 -48.91
CA GLU A 883 -8.37 -7.48 -48.74
C GLU A 883 -8.62 -6.79 -50.09
N ALA A 884 -7.63 -6.79 -51.00
CA ALA A 884 -7.79 -6.29 -52.36
C ALA A 884 -8.83 -7.10 -53.17
N TRP A 885 -8.77 -8.44 -53.11
CA TRP A 885 -9.73 -9.33 -53.79
C TRP A 885 -11.18 -9.04 -53.37
N LEU A 886 -11.42 -8.88 -52.05
CA LEU A 886 -12.74 -8.55 -51.50
C LEU A 886 -13.19 -7.12 -51.82
N ALA A 887 -12.26 -6.18 -52.03
CA ALA A 887 -12.57 -4.79 -52.40
C ALA A 887 -12.99 -4.63 -53.88
N GLU A 888 -12.73 -5.63 -54.72
CA GLU A 888 -13.19 -5.71 -56.11
C GLU A 888 -14.55 -6.45 -56.25
N ASP A 889 -15.35 -6.52 -55.17
CA ASP A 889 -16.62 -7.27 -55.07
C ASP A 889 -16.51 -8.79 -55.37
N ASN A 890 -15.30 -9.36 -55.43
CA ASN A 890 -15.14 -10.81 -55.58
C ASN A 890 -15.46 -11.53 -54.26
N SER A 891 -16.22 -12.62 -54.31
CA SER A 891 -16.54 -13.40 -53.12
C SER A 891 -15.42 -14.35 -52.69
N CYS A 892 -15.25 -14.52 -51.38
CA CYS A 892 -14.34 -15.50 -50.79
C CYS A 892 -14.82 -15.89 -49.37
N SER A 893 -15.64 -16.94 -49.27
CA SER A 893 -16.27 -17.39 -48.01
C SER A 893 -15.47 -18.50 -47.31
N GLY A 894 -15.61 -18.58 -45.98
CA GLY A 894 -15.00 -19.65 -45.16
C GLY A 894 -13.49 -19.51 -44.91
N VAL A 895 -12.95 -18.30 -45.01
CA VAL A 895 -11.50 -18.03 -44.83
C VAL A 895 -11.14 -17.84 -43.36
N GLU A 896 -10.36 -18.78 -42.82
CA GLU A 896 -9.65 -18.66 -41.54
C GLU A 896 -8.35 -17.87 -41.77
N ARG A 897 -8.20 -16.74 -41.08
CA ARG A 897 -6.99 -15.90 -41.12
C ARG A 897 -6.08 -16.27 -39.94
N LYS A 898 -4.90 -16.84 -40.22
CA LYS A 898 -3.83 -17.03 -39.24
C LYS A 898 -2.97 -15.77 -39.17
N PHE A 899 -2.67 -15.29 -37.97
CA PHE A 899 -1.85 -14.10 -37.75
C PHE A 899 -0.40 -14.44 -37.35
N ASP A 900 -0.15 -15.69 -36.99
CA ASP A 900 1.18 -16.24 -36.69
C ASP A 900 2.03 -16.33 -37.96
N SER A 901 3.33 -16.10 -37.84
CA SER A 901 4.30 -16.29 -38.91
C SER A 901 5.29 -17.39 -38.53
N TYR A 902 5.58 -18.30 -39.47
CA TYR A 902 6.47 -19.44 -39.29
C TYR A 902 7.93 -19.10 -39.59
N THR A 903 8.18 -18.00 -40.30
CA THR A 903 9.51 -17.47 -40.60
C THR A 903 9.57 -15.96 -40.29
N TYR A 904 10.78 -15.41 -40.24
CA TYR A 904 11.01 -13.97 -40.29
C TYR A 904 11.55 -13.61 -41.66
N GLU A 905 10.85 -12.72 -42.38
CA GLU A 905 11.14 -12.36 -43.76
C GLU A 905 11.53 -10.86 -43.81
N PRO A 906 12.82 -10.52 -43.62
CA PRO A 906 13.30 -9.14 -43.72
C PRO A 906 13.42 -8.71 -45.18
N TYR A 907 12.67 -7.68 -45.58
CA TYR A 907 12.70 -7.17 -46.96
C TYR A 907 13.76 -6.08 -47.14
N ALA A 908 14.50 -6.13 -48.25
CA ALA A 908 15.46 -5.10 -48.64
C ALA A 908 15.42 -4.84 -50.16
N LEU A 909 15.77 -3.62 -50.58
CA LEU A 909 15.86 -3.26 -52.00
C LEU A 909 17.14 -3.86 -52.60
N VAL A 910 17.09 -4.30 -53.86
CA VAL A 910 18.25 -4.89 -54.55
C VAL A 910 18.79 -3.90 -55.58
N ILE A 911 20.04 -3.47 -55.40
CA ILE A 911 20.71 -2.48 -56.24
C ILE A 911 21.77 -3.17 -57.11
N LYS A 912 21.91 -2.78 -58.37
CA LYS A 912 22.88 -3.37 -59.30
C LYS A 912 24.33 -3.10 -58.86
N LYS A 913 25.16 -4.15 -58.85
CA LYS A 913 26.53 -4.14 -58.27
C LYS A 913 27.51 -3.17 -58.94
N ASP A 914 27.32 -2.87 -60.22
CA ASP A 914 28.20 -2.02 -61.02
C ASP A 914 27.92 -0.51 -60.88
N LYS A 915 26.91 -0.13 -60.08
CA LYS A 915 26.56 1.28 -59.78
C LYS A 915 26.85 1.66 -58.31
N PRO A 916 28.13 1.80 -57.89
CA PRO A 916 28.49 2.12 -56.51
C PRO A 916 27.95 3.47 -56.01
N ASP A 917 27.72 4.43 -56.91
CA ASP A 917 27.10 5.72 -56.58
C ASP A 917 25.62 5.58 -56.27
N LEU A 918 24.89 4.77 -57.05
CA LEU A 918 23.49 4.45 -56.78
C LEU A 918 23.34 3.66 -55.47
N ILE A 919 24.26 2.73 -55.19
CA ILE A 919 24.28 2.00 -53.91
C ILE A 919 24.41 2.97 -52.73
N ARG A 920 25.42 3.85 -52.75
CA ARG A 920 25.61 4.86 -51.69
C ARG A 920 24.43 5.82 -51.56
N PHE A 921 23.84 6.23 -52.68
CA PHE A 921 22.64 7.07 -52.69
C PHE A 921 21.44 6.38 -52.05
N VAL A 922 21.07 5.17 -52.49
CA VAL A 922 19.92 4.42 -51.99
C VAL A 922 20.08 4.10 -50.50
N GLN A 923 21.25 3.59 -50.09
CA GLN A 923 21.51 3.29 -48.67
C GLN A 923 21.38 4.53 -47.78
N ARG A 924 21.94 5.68 -48.21
CA ARG A 924 21.81 6.95 -47.50
C ARG A 924 20.36 7.42 -47.41
N ARG A 925 19.62 7.42 -48.54
CA ARG A 925 18.22 7.86 -48.59
C ARG A 925 17.31 6.98 -47.73
N VAL A 926 17.58 5.67 -47.62
CA VAL A 926 16.85 4.77 -46.72
C VAL A 926 17.02 5.21 -45.26
N TYR A 927 18.24 5.47 -44.80
CA TYR A 927 18.47 6.00 -43.45
C TYR A 927 17.79 7.36 -43.25
N GLU A 928 17.86 8.28 -44.23
CA GLU A 928 17.20 9.60 -44.13
C GLU A 928 15.68 9.48 -43.98
N VAL A 929 15.01 8.63 -44.77
CA VAL A 929 13.54 8.42 -44.70
C VAL A 929 13.11 7.82 -43.36
N PHE A 930 13.86 6.84 -42.82
CA PHE A 930 13.52 6.26 -41.51
C PHE A 930 13.96 7.12 -40.32
N SER A 931 14.86 8.09 -40.52
CA SER A 931 15.20 9.11 -39.52
C SER A 931 14.09 10.14 -39.33
N ASN A 932 13.31 10.43 -40.38
CA ASN A 932 12.10 11.24 -40.27
C ASN A 932 10.93 10.36 -39.79
N ARG A 933 10.66 10.38 -38.48
CA ARG A 933 9.69 9.48 -37.87
C ARG A 933 8.27 9.76 -38.34
N SER A 934 7.95 11.03 -38.62
CA SER A 934 6.64 11.41 -39.15
C SER A 934 6.41 10.82 -40.55
N GLU A 935 7.43 10.87 -41.41
CA GLU A 935 7.39 10.39 -42.78
C GLU A 935 7.30 8.85 -42.86
N ALA A 936 8.09 8.14 -42.05
CA ALA A 936 8.07 6.68 -41.97
C ALA A 936 6.75 6.14 -41.40
N VAL A 937 6.19 6.78 -40.36
CA VAL A 937 4.87 6.43 -39.82
C VAL A 937 3.77 6.72 -40.86
N ALA A 938 3.81 7.88 -41.53
CA ALA A 938 2.86 8.20 -42.59
C ALA A 938 2.90 7.14 -43.70
N LEU A 939 4.09 6.78 -44.21
CA LEU A 939 4.29 5.74 -45.21
C LEU A 939 3.67 4.39 -44.81
N PHE A 940 3.87 3.95 -43.56
CA PHE A 940 3.24 2.73 -43.05
C PHE A 940 1.70 2.86 -42.98
N THR A 941 1.19 3.92 -42.35
CA THR A 941 -0.26 4.09 -42.15
C THR A 941 -1.05 4.27 -43.44
N THR A 942 -0.44 4.80 -44.52
CA THR A 942 -1.06 4.90 -45.84
C THR A 942 -1.47 3.52 -46.40
N HIS A 943 -0.58 2.52 -46.26
CA HIS A 943 -0.73 1.19 -46.86
C HIS A 943 -1.24 0.11 -45.88
N PHE A 944 -1.12 0.35 -44.58
CA PHE A 944 -1.53 -0.57 -43.51
C PHE A 944 -2.57 0.08 -42.56
N GLN A 945 -3.63 0.65 -43.15
CA GLN A 945 -4.67 1.38 -42.41
C GLN A 945 -5.31 0.53 -41.31
N GLY A 946 -5.41 1.09 -40.10
CA GLY A 946 -5.99 0.42 -38.92
C GLY A 946 -5.15 -0.72 -38.33
N LYS A 947 -3.94 -0.99 -38.84
CA LYS A 947 -3.05 -2.06 -38.36
C LYS A 947 -1.93 -1.48 -37.47
N LYS A 948 -1.58 -2.17 -36.38
CA LYS A 948 -0.38 -1.86 -35.57
C LYS A 948 0.86 -2.47 -36.22
N MET A 949 2.01 -1.82 -36.07
CA MET A 949 3.31 -2.41 -36.44
C MET A 949 3.62 -3.63 -35.56
N SER A 950 4.26 -4.65 -36.13
CA SER A 950 4.84 -5.74 -35.33
C SER A 950 6.02 -5.22 -34.51
N GLN A 951 6.35 -5.88 -33.39
CA GLN A 951 7.51 -5.50 -32.57
C GLN A 951 8.84 -5.54 -33.36
N ALA A 952 8.98 -6.51 -34.29
CA ALA A 952 10.14 -6.62 -35.17
C ALA A 952 10.22 -5.44 -36.16
N LEU A 953 9.09 -5.05 -36.77
CA LEU A 953 9.02 -3.91 -37.69
C LEU A 953 9.27 -2.57 -36.98
N ALA A 954 8.68 -2.39 -35.80
CA ALA A 954 8.91 -1.24 -34.92
C ALA A 954 10.41 -1.12 -34.55
N SER A 955 11.04 -2.24 -34.21
CA SER A 955 12.48 -2.29 -33.92
C SER A 955 13.34 -1.97 -35.14
N LEU A 956 12.96 -2.44 -36.32
CA LEU A 956 13.67 -2.13 -37.55
C LEU A 956 13.62 -0.63 -37.87
N PHE A 957 12.44 -0.01 -37.81
CA PHE A 957 12.28 1.43 -38.08
C PHE A 957 13.16 2.24 -37.13
N LEU A 958 13.21 1.84 -35.85
CA LEU A 958 14.03 2.47 -34.84
C LEU A 958 15.55 2.27 -35.07
N LEU A 959 15.98 1.09 -35.55
CA LEU A 959 17.37 0.79 -35.90
C LEU A 959 17.86 1.53 -37.15
N ASN A 960 16.96 1.82 -38.09
CA ASN A 960 17.26 2.60 -39.30
C ASN A 960 17.18 4.12 -39.06
N ALA A 961 16.68 4.58 -37.91
CA ALA A 961 16.59 5.99 -37.58
C ALA A 961 17.93 6.54 -37.04
N VAL A 962 18.38 7.68 -37.58
CA VAL A 962 19.48 8.46 -37.04
C VAL A 962 18.92 9.50 -36.07
N GLU A 963 19.45 9.56 -34.86
CA GLU A 963 18.86 10.26 -33.69
C GLU A 963 18.60 11.77 -33.86
N GLN A 964 19.21 12.43 -34.85
CA GLN A 964 19.10 13.87 -35.07
C GLN A 964 18.15 14.18 -36.24
N GLU A 965 16.84 14.03 -35.99
CA GLU A 965 15.75 14.35 -36.93
C GLU A 965 15.92 15.78 -37.51
N ASP A 966 16.29 16.74 -36.66
CA ASP A 966 16.59 18.15 -37.00
C ASP A 966 17.68 18.35 -38.08
N ARG A 967 18.58 17.38 -38.28
CA ARG A 967 19.63 17.46 -39.33
C ARG A 967 19.15 17.01 -40.71
N PHE A 968 17.97 16.39 -40.79
CA PHE A 968 17.42 15.83 -42.02
C PHE A 968 16.09 16.46 -42.43
N GLN A 969 15.48 17.28 -41.57
CA GLN A 969 14.42 18.20 -41.98
C GLN A 969 14.98 19.15 -43.04
N ARG A 970 14.58 18.97 -44.31
CA ARG A 970 14.68 20.04 -45.29
C ARG A 970 13.85 21.20 -44.76
N SER A 971 14.44 22.39 -44.69
CA SER A 971 13.66 23.61 -44.72
C SER A 971 12.85 23.61 -46.01
N ASP A 972 11.53 23.57 -45.92
CA ASP A 972 10.69 23.90 -47.07
C ASP A 972 11.12 25.29 -47.58
N PRO A 973 11.44 25.43 -48.88
CA PRO A 973 11.55 26.76 -49.46
C PRO A 973 10.14 27.36 -49.46
N GLU A 974 9.99 28.55 -48.85
CA GLU A 974 8.70 29.25 -48.80
C GLU A 974 8.17 29.52 -50.23
N GLU A 975 6.97 29.01 -50.51
CA GLU A 975 5.97 29.63 -51.39
C GLU A 975 4.56 29.44 -50.80
#